data_AF-A0A944TP44-F1
#
_entry.id   AF-A0A944TP44-F1
#
_cell.length_a   1.000
_cell.length_b   1.000
_cell.length_c   1.000
_cell.angle_alpha   90.00
_cell.angle_beta   90.00
_cell.angle_gamma   90.00
#
_symmetry.space_group_name_H-M   'P 1'
#
loop_
_entity.id
_entity.type
_entity.pdbx_description
1 polymer ?
#
loop_
_entity_poly.entity_id
_entity_poly.type
_entity_poly.pdbx_seq_one_letter_code
_entity_poly.pdbx_strand_id
1 'polypeptide(L)'
;MFRKPFNLILLIGILVSCQPNIAKMAQRLPANDPIDAPYLARDLQNSKIYQYTGVLAIPPIRWIALIVVKHKIKSFLKKLPLKKEIRARVLAKVASPNFNHQIVPFLLGMLDLYSASEEAKEVNFKKHILKYFPDPKQFPGLKHGLFTYEKEEAEEKEKKELNKILIAELITFVDAMLLKDHDFTLGVKPEINIESAERLVPYAHKLLKLVLKEFDIEEKVKVEIEAILKNEHQMEALTISLSEAVSVYLYKHYQMFARRYDRQKKLASWMIRELNNYSKGNDSKLWGYLEDGIKYRRYAVHIVVDGLQGHLAEAISVGDPQNTFIDKIHSEHAAKEKFKPRQVEVSQSNVQQTDFLDYLKGRQRPFDHPNYMPFFKGLYKNNINGISKNGISTTPTISIRNLPMAFTGGRVVGPHGTGLPNFNFLDREINRAYYFWGNDALELDRIAVKEKTLNNYKRLPHLNGLNCNGQFIEGASWSFDPMINLILGELQRDFGDILCLAELRKRVKKEKTAARLRIRLSSYKKRIDIYNRLRLRSLHRGTQRKRDPIPLARSIIQNLAEVENEGLPSYLTYYSPWPDHFAHFKGPFSDEIISPTGEYNRLDYWLGKITKLYKEAGIFDKTLWGMAGDHGLTPVYYLLQPEREIFESLNKEGIKILVKKVSSDEGEGPKLKHPLRPESMKGYDVVVGSTAGGNHNMEFFKSQGKNWREQPTYKDLQELTLLSGRKIAMVDEILNRLADSLDYLVVRDGKCNLNSTRSLVMRKEGQKIRKALVIRQHDRIFYHSETDLLELSKLSQYRKAPSDLGHYQGLLQKCVKTAQVTNLDSWCTQEEWRHLASYTPRPDSVGQIANLYNTDLAGTVNIFPRQGVGFNSKVPGRHAGEHFHEKDAFVGVWGRPISPKNRVISEVNGSMPQVLFEWMKGTRNSQEMDRLYKDGWGFRSFSPKLNFKHP
;
A
#
# COMPACT_ATOMS: atom_id res chain seq x y z
N MET A 1 -52.66 13.68 67.06
CA MET A 1 -53.57 12.89 66.19
C MET A 1 -53.62 13.55 64.82
N PHE A 2 -53.30 12.77 63.77
CA PHE A 2 -53.83 12.86 62.38
C PHE A 2 -53.52 14.10 61.52
N ARG A 3 -52.80 13.96 60.38
CA ARG A 3 -53.20 13.57 58.98
C ARG A 3 -53.24 14.84 58.11
N LYS A 4 -52.84 14.88 56.83
CA LYS A 4 -52.13 13.99 55.90
C LYS A 4 -51.73 14.88 54.69
N PRO A 5 -50.54 14.70 54.09
CA PRO A 5 -50.06 15.41 52.91
C PRO A 5 -50.21 14.54 51.66
N PHE A 6 -50.64 15.04 50.50
CA PHE A 6 -50.43 14.38 49.20
C PHE A 6 -50.83 15.36 48.08
N ASN A 7 -50.04 15.41 47.00
CA ASN A 7 -50.31 16.05 45.69
C ASN A 7 -49.54 17.33 45.31
N LEU A 8 -48.25 17.42 45.65
CA LEU A 8 -47.28 18.26 44.91
C LEU A 8 -46.12 17.44 44.29
N ILE A 9 -46.27 16.11 44.19
CA ILE A 9 -45.32 15.21 43.51
C ILE A 9 -45.86 14.77 42.13
N LEU A 10 -47.09 15.15 41.77
CA LEU A 10 -47.72 14.79 40.49
C LEU A 10 -47.42 15.78 39.34
N LEU A 11 -46.87 16.98 39.63
CA LEU A 11 -46.60 17.99 38.61
C LEU A 11 -45.19 17.90 37.97
N ILE A 12 -44.27 17.14 38.58
CA ILE A 12 -42.96 16.81 37.99
C ILE A 12 -43.04 15.51 37.15
N GLY A 13 -44.14 14.77 37.25
CA GLY A 13 -44.36 13.49 36.56
C GLY A 13 -45.02 13.56 35.17
N ILE A 14 -45.45 14.73 34.68
CA ILE A 14 -46.31 14.82 33.47
C ILE A 14 -45.71 15.65 32.33
N LEU A 15 -44.51 16.25 32.48
CA LEU A 15 -43.82 16.98 31.40
C LEU A 15 -42.60 16.25 30.79
N VAL A 16 -42.46 14.93 31.01
CA VAL A 16 -41.38 14.10 30.41
C VAL A 16 -41.90 13.14 29.33
N SER A 17 -43.21 13.08 29.07
CA SER A 17 -43.81 12.15 28.10
C SER A 17 -44.22 12.81 26.79
N CYS A 18 -43.27 13.41 26.06
CA CYS A 18 -43.37 13.68 24.62
C CYS A 18 -41.99 14.00 24.07
N GLN A 19 -41.03 13.09 24.27
CA GLN A 19 -39.96 12.95 23.30
C GLN A 19 -40.35 11.81 22.36
N PRO A 20 -40.20 11.96 21.04
CA PRO A 20 -40.26 10.80 20.17
C PRO A 20 -39.26 9.79 20.73
N ASN A 21 -39.70 8.56 20.93
CA ASN A 21 -38.80 7.43 21.16
C ASN A 21 -37.84 7.39 19.96
N ILE A 22 -36.74 8.14 20.05
CA ILE A 22 -35.50 7.83 19.37
C ILE A 22 -35.14 6.49 20.02
N ALA A 23 -35.58 5.42 19.35
CA ALA A 23 -35.10 4.09 19.65
C ALA A 23 -33.60 4.24 19.86
N LYS A 24 -33.12 3.93 21.06
CA LYS A 24 -31.70 3.66 21.29
C LYS A 24 -31.37 2.60 20.25
N MET A 25 -30.86 3.03 19.09
CA MET A 25 -30.31 2.15 18.08
C MET A 25 -29.15 1.52 18.80
N ALA A 26 -29.39 0.33 19.37
CA ALA A 26 -28.34 -0.51 19.90
C ALA A 26 -27.30 -0.57 18.79
N GLN A 27 -26.13 0.02 19.03
CA GLN A 27 -24.99 -0.03 18.13
C GLN A 27 -24.68 -1.52 17.93
N ARG A 28 -25.20 -2.09 16.85
CA ARG A 28 -25.01 -3.51 16.54
C ARG A 28 -23.55 -3.70 16.14
N LEU A 29 -22.79 -4.39 17.00
CA LEU A 29 -21.45 -4.87 16.69
C LEU A 29 -21.49 -5.73 15.41
N PRO A 30 -20.43 -5.73 14.59
CA PRO A 30 -20.42 -6.49 13.35
C PRO A 30 -20.47 -8.00 13.63
N ALA A 31 -21.29 -8.71 12.84
CA ALA A 31 -21.49 -10.16 12.79
C ALA A 31 -20.24 -11.08 12.76
N ASN A 32 -19.04 -10.49 12.61
CA ASN A 32 -17.77 -11.21 12.56
C ASN A 32 -17.17 -11.44 13.96
N ASP A 33 -17.82 -10.93 15.00
CA ASP A 33 -17.30 -10.89 16.37
C ASP A 33 -18.19 -11.72 17.32
N PRO A 34 -17.68 -12.80 17.95
CA PRO A 34 -18.32 -13.35 19.13
C PRO A 34 -18.23 -12.29 20.25
N ILE A 35 -19.37 -11.64 20.53
CA ILE A 35 -19.69 -10.46 21.37
C ILE A 35 -18.82 -10.16 22.63
N ASP A 36 -17.89 -11.03 23.07
CA ASP A 36 -16.89 -10.83 24.14
C ASP A 36 -15.40 -10.94 23.69
N ALA A 37 -15.05 -10.74 22.42
CA ALA A 37 -13.66 -10.79 21.95
C ALA A 37 -12.71 -9.62 22.30
N PRO A 38 -13.05 -8.54 23.05
CA PRO A 38 -12.04 -7.58 23.52
C PRO A 38 -10.89 -8.26 24.30
N TYR A 39 -11.17 -9.39 24.94
CA TYR A 39 -10.18 -10.24 25.62
C TYR A 39 -9.19 -10.91 24.64
N LEU A 40 -9.61 -11.17 23.39
CA LEU A 40 -8.81 -11.83 22.36
C LEU A 40 -7.88 -10.87 21.62
N ALA A 41 -8.29 -9.62 21.40
CA ALA A 41 -7.45 -8.60 20.78
C ALA A 41 -6.21 -8.29 21.64
N ARG A 42 -6.38 -8.17 22.96
CA ARG A 42 -5.26 -8.02 23.91
C ARG A 42 -4.34 -9.24 23.92
N ASP A 43 -4.81 -10.48 23.91
CA ASP A 43 -3.90 -11.65 23.93
C ASP A 43 -3.27 -11.99 22.55
N LEU A 44 -3.87 -11.58 21.42
CA LEU A 44 -3.31 -11.74 20.07
C LEU A 44 -2.36 -10.60 19.68
N GLN A 45 -2.57 -9.37 20.19
CA GLN A 45 -1.68 -8.22 20.00
C GLN A 45 -0.61 -8.08 21.09
N ASN A 46 -0.94 -8.37 22.35
CA ASN A 46 0.06 -8.36 23.43
C ASN A 46 0.89 -9.65 23.32
N SER A 47 2.10 -9.48 22.84
CA SER A 47 3.31 -10.17 23.28
C SER A 47 3.43 -11.70 23.19
N LYS A 48 2.40 -12.53 23.21
CA LYS A 48 2.63 -14.00 23.32
C LYS A 48 3.08 -14.67 22.03
N ILE A 49 2.65 -14.16 20.87
CA ILE A 49 3.12 -14.62 19.53
C ILE A 49 4.30 -13.78 19.02
N TYR A 50 4.45 -12.55 19.53
CA TYR A 50 5.42 -11.55 19.05
C TYR A 50 6.65 -11.38 19.96
N GLN A 51 6.47 -11.54 21.28
CA GLN A 51 7.52 -11.67 22.30
C GLN A 51 7.66 -13.14 22.77
N TYR A 52 6.89 -14.06 22.17
CA TYR A 52 7.06 -15.52 22.28
C TYR A 52 7.07 -16.07 23.71
N THR A 53 6.07 -15.68 24.49
CA THR A 53 5.84 -16.16 25.86
C THR A 53 4.56 -17.00 25.96
N GLY A 54 4.59 -18.08 26.77
CA GLY A 54 3.42 -18.90 27.12
C GLY A 54 3.07 -20.05 26.16
N VAL A 55 1.91 -20.68 26.36
CA VAL A 55 1.47 -21.94 25.72
C VAL A 55 1.36 -21.86 24.18
N LEU A 56 1.32 -20.65 23.61
CA LEU A 56 1.27 -20.41 22.15
C LEU A 56 2.66 -20.45 21.47
N ALA A 57 3.74 -20.55 22.25
CA ALA A 57 5.08 -20.87 21.75
C ALA A 57 5.16 -22.29 21.16
N ILE A 58 4.21 -23.17 21.53
CA ILE A 58 4.14 -24.55 21.06
C ILE A 58 2.71 -24.82 20.58
N PRO A 59 2.33 -24.47 19.33
CA PRO A 59 1.01 -24.86 18.81
C PRO A 59 0.86 -26.39 18.85
N PRO A 60 -0.13 -26.94 19.58
CA PRO A 60 -0.37 -28.39 19.57
C PRO A 60 -0.95 -28.80 18.22
N ILE A 61 -0.10 -29.33 17.36
CA ILE A 61 -0.49 -29.77 16.02
C ILE A 61 -1.10 -31.16 16.12
N ARG A 62 -2.27 -31.34 15.51
CA ARG A 62 -2.90 -32.67 15.42
C ARG A 62 -1.91 -33.64 14.77
N TRP A 63 -1.71 -34.80 15.38
CA TRP A 63 -0.74 -35.82 14.97
C TRP A 63 -0.84 -36.20 13.46
N ILE A 64 -2.05 -36.18 12.91
CA ILE A 64 -2.32 -36.43 11.48
C ILE A 64 -1.75 -35.32 10.58
N ALA A 65 -1.83 -34.06 11.00
CA ALA A 65 -1.26 -32.93 10.26
C ALA A 65 0.28 -32.98 10.27
N LEU A 66 0.89 -33.44 11.37
CA LEU A 66 2.34 -33.67 11.44
C LEU A 66 2.79 -34.66 10.37
N ILE A 67 2.09 -35.79 10.22
CA ILE A 67 2.46 -36.84 9.27
C ILE A 67 2.36 -36.35 7.82
N VAL A 68 1.24 -35.69 7.48
CA VAL A 68 1.03 -35.17 6.12
C VAL A 68 2.05 -34.08 5.77
N VAL A 69 2.31 -33.15 6.69
CA VAL A 69 3.30 -32.09 6.48
C VAL A 69 4.72 -32.66 6.39
N LYS A 70 5.10 -33.59 7.28
CA LYS A 70 6.38 -34.29 7.23
C LYS A 70 6.57 -34.99 5.88
N HIS A 71 5.54 -35.68 5.38
CA HIS A 71 5.62 -36.36 4.09
C HIS A 71 5.77 -35.38 2.91
N LYS A 72 4.98 -34.29 2.89
CA LYS A 72 5.07 -33.26 1.86
C LYS A 72 6.44 -32.59 1.82
N ILE A 73 6.95 -32.14 2.97
CA ILE A 73 8.28 -31.51 3.06
C ILE A 73 9.38 -32.51 2.71
N LYS A 74 9.30 -33.76 3.19
CA LYS A 74 10.27 -34.81 2.84
C LYS A 74 10.30 -35.06 1.33
N SER A 75 9.14 -35.10 0.67
CA SER A 75 9.04 -35.24 -0.79
C SER A 75 9.65 -34.03 -1.51
N PHE A 76 9.36 -32.82 -1.04
CA PHE A 76 9.94 -31.59 -1.57
C PHE A 76 11.46 -31.55 -1.46
N LEU A 77 12.03 -31.77 -0.27
CA LEU A 77 13.47 -31.75 -0.03
C LEU A 77 14.23 -32.84 -0.81
N LYS A 78 13.58 -33.95 -1.15
CA LYS A 78 14.15 -35.00 -2.02
C LYS A 78 14.32 -34.53 -3.47
N LYS A 79 13.46 -33.63 -3.95
CA LYS A 79 13.51 -33.08 -5.32
C LYS A 79 14.57 -31.99 -5.50
N LEU A 80 15.11 -31.46 -4.40
CA LEU A 80 16.11 -30.40 -4.41
C LEU A 80 17.54 -30.97 -4.35
N PRO A 81 18.52 -30.38 -5.07
CA PRO A 81 19.92 -30.81 -5.08
C PRO A 81 20.69 -30.38 -3.81
N LEU A 82 20.20 -30.77 -2.63
CA LEU A 82 20.82 -30.47 -1.33
C LEU A 82 21.92 -31.48 -0.98
N LYS A 83 23.02 -31.00 -0.35
CA LYS A 83 24.02 -31.88 0.28
C LYS A 83 23.37 -32.81 1.31
N LYS A 84 23.88 -34.04 1.42
CA LYS A 84 23.28 -35.10 2.26
C LYS A 84 23.20 -34.68 3.73
N GLU A 85 24.22 -34.00 4.25
CA GLU A 85 24.27 -33.57 5.66
C GLU A 85 23.24 -32.47 5.94
N ILE A 86 23.11 -31.48 5.04
CA ILE A 86 22.11 -30.40 5.15
C ILE A 86 20.71 -31.00 5.10
N ARG A 87 20.43 -31.86 4.12
CA ARG A 87 19.14 -32.53 4.00
C ARG A 87 18.80 -33.33 5.26
N ALA A 88 19.77 -34.03 5.84
CA ALA A 88 19.60 -34.78 7.09
C ALA A 88 19.28 -33.86 8.27
N ARG A 89 20.00 -32.74 8.45
CA ARG A 89 19.73 -31.75 9.51
C ARG A 89 18.34 -31.14 9.38
N VAL A 90 17.96 -30.67 8.20
CA VAL A 90 16.63 -30.09 7.96
C VAL A 90 15.54 -31.13 8.23
N LEU A 91 15.70 -32.37 7.77
CA LEU A 91 14.74 -33.45 8.05
C LEU A 91 14.66 -33.80 9.54
N ALA A 92 15.77 -33.80 10.27
CA ALA A 92 15.78 -34.02 11.72
C ALA A 92 14.98 -32.94 12.45
N LYS A 93 15.13 -31.66 12.07
CA LYS A 93 14.35 -30.55 12.62
C LYS A 93 12.86 -30.66 12.26
N VAL A 94 12.51 -31.06 11.04
CA VAL A 94 11.13 -31.34 10.63
C VAL A 94 10.53 -32.53 11.40
N ALA A 95 11.36 -33.52 11.77
CA ALA A 95 10.95 -34.71 12.50
C ALA A 95 10.79 -34.47 14.01
N SER A 96 11.43 -33.43 14.55
CA SER A 96 11.42 -33.06 15.98
C SER A 96 10.00 -33.03 16.57
N PRO A 97 9.78 -33.61 17.78
CA PRO A 97 8.50 -33.53 18.48
C PRO A 97 8.13 -32.09 18.86
N ASN A 98 9.14 -31.22 19.01
CA ASN A 98 8.97 -29.77 19.03
C ASN A 98 8.80 -29.27 17.59
N PHE A 99 7.65 -29.54 16.97
CA PHE A 99 7.27 -29.14 15.60
C PHE A 99 7.12 -27.61 15.44
N ASN A 100 7.87 -26.83 16.21
CA ASN A 100 7.79 -25.39 16.28
C ASN A 100 9.05 -24.72 15.70
N HIS A 101 9.91 -25.47 15.02
CA HIS A 101 10.99 -24.86 14.26
C HIS A 101 10.37 -24.02 13.14
N GLN A 102 10.60 -22.70 13.16
CA GLN A 102 10.08 -21.70 12.22
C GLN A 102 10.33 -22.09 10.74
N ILE A 103 11.29 -22.99 10.52
CA ILE A 103 11.61 -23.59 9.23
C ILE A 103 10.47 -24.38 8.60
N VAL A 104 9.58 -25.03 9.37
CA VAL A 104 8.48 -25.84 8.79
C VAL A 104 7.45 -24.96 8.06
N PRO A 105 6.88 -23.91 8.69
CA PRO A 105 6.06 -22.93 7.99
C PRO A 105 6.76 -22.26 6.82
N PHE A 106 8.06 -21.96 6.95
CA PHE A 106 8.86 -21.39 5.86
C PHE A 106 9.02 -22.35 4.68
N LEU A 107 9.37 -23.62 4.90
CA LEU A 107 9.49 -24.63 3.84
C LEU A 107 8.14 -24.92 3.16
N LEU A 108 7.03 -24.85 3.91
CA LEU A 108 5.69 -24.90 3.34
C LEU A 108 5.38 -23.65 2.52
N GLY A 109 5.77 -22.47 3.00
CA GLY A 109 5.71 -21.23 2.25
C GLY A 109 6.48 -21.33 0.94
N MET A 110 7.73 -21.80 0.97
CA MET A 110 8.54 -22.05 -0.23
C MET A 110 7.86 -23.08 -1.16
N LEU A 111 7.33 -24.18 -0.62
CA LEU A 111 6.58 -25.14 -1.43
C LEU A 111 5.39 -24.47 -2.13
N ASP A 112 4.58 -23.70 -1.40
CA ASP A 112 3.38 -23.05 -1.93
C ASP A 112 3.69 -21.84 -2.83
N LEU A 113 4.83 -21.15 -2.60
CA LEU A 113 5.33 -20.03 -3.40
C LEU A 113 5.91 -20.52 -4.75
N TYR A 114 6.65 -21.62 -4.77
CA TYR A 114 7.34 -22.10 -5.99
C TYR A 114 6.62 -23.25 -6.71
N SER A 115 5.44 -23.66 -6.23
CA SER A 115 4.59 -24.62 -6.92
C SER A 115 3.12 -24.21 -6.88
N ALA A 116 2.80 -23.08 -7.53
CA ALA A 116 1.45 -22.92 -8.09
C ALA A 116 1.11 -24.21 -8.86
N SER A 117 -0.06 -24.79 -8.62
CA SER A 117 -0.46 -26.01 -9.34
C SER A 117 -0.43 -25.73 -10.83
N GLU A 118 -0.12 -26.73 -11.66
CA GLU A 118 -0.12 -26.55 -13.12
C GLU A 118 -1.48 -26.00 -13.61
N GLU A 119 -2.58 -26.45 -13.00
CA GLU A 119 -3.93 -25.87 -13.24
C GLU A 119 -4.04 -24.37 -12.91
N ALA A 120 -3.33 -23.88 -11.89
CA ALA A 120 -3.33 -22.45 -11.55
C ALA A 120 -2.50 -21.65 -12.56
N LYS A 121 -1.39 -22.21 -13.06
CA LYS A 121 -0.52 -21.58 -14.08
C LYS A 121 -1.18 -21.47 -15.45
N GLU A 122 -2.14 -22.33 -15.76
CA GLU A 122 -2.96 -22.21 -16.98
C GLU A 122 -3.79 -20.92 -17.02
N VAL A 123 -4.07 -20.31 -15.87
CA VAL A 123 -4.77 -19.03 -15.80
C VAL A 123 -3.74 -17.92 -15.86
N ASN A 124 -3.46 -17.42 -17.07
CA ASN A 124 -2.58 -16.27 -17.28
C ASN A 124 -3.20 -15.28 -18.28
N PHE A 125 -2.75 -14.04 -18.24
CA PHE A 125 -3.26 -12.97 -19.09
C PHE A 125 -2.86 -13.18 -20.56
N LYS A 126 -1.62 -13.61 -20.83
CA LYS A 126 -1.13 -13.84 -22.21
C LYS A 126 -2.03 -14.82 -22.98
N LYS A 127 -2.32 -15.99 -22.43
CA LYS A 127 -3.24 -16.97 -23.04
C LYS A 127 -4.66 -16.41 -23.20
N HIS A 128 -5.13 -15.61 -22.24
CA HIS A 128 -6.45 -14.98 -22.31
C HIS A 128 -6.54 -13.98 -23.46
N ILE A 129 -5.57 -13.07 -23.58
CA ILE A 129 -5.64 -11.97 -24.54
C ILE A 129 -5.39 -12.45 -25.98
N LEU A 130 -4.47 -13.40 -26.19
CA LEU A 130 -4.21 -14.01 -27.50
C LEU A 130 -5.44 -14.67 -28.13
N LYS A 131 -6.41 -15.12 -27.32
CA LYS A 131 -7.67 -15.66 -27.84
C LYS A 131 -8.51 -14.60 -28.58
N TYR A 132 -8.42 -13.34 -28.14
CA TYR A 132 -9.27 -12.26 -28.63
C TYR A 132 -8.54 -11.26 -29.51
N PHE A 133 -7.21 -11.21 -29.40
CA PHE A 133 -6.32 -10.40 -30.22
C PHE A 133 -5.22 -11.33 -30.76
N PRO A 134 -5.53 -12.21 -31.73
CA PRO A 134 -4.59 -13.23 -32.21
C PRO A 134 -3.58 -12.70 -33.24
N ASP A 135 -3.89 -11.57 -33.90
CA ASP A 135 -3.07 -11.01 -34.99
C ASP A 135 -2.62 -9.58 -34.63
N PRO A 136 -1.31 -9.35 -34.39
CA PRO A 136 -0.78 -8.03 -34.09
C PRO A 136 -0.90 -7.05 -35.27
N LYS A 137 -1.15 -7.52 -36.50
CA LYS A 137 -1.32 -6.63 -37.66
C LYS A 137 -2.69 -5.93 -37.68
N GLN A 138 -3.67 -6.45 -36.94
CA GLN A 138 -5.03 -5.88 -36.92
C GLN A 138 -5.13 -4.63 -36.05
N PHE A 139 -4.27 -4.51 -35.03
CA PHE A 139 -4.28 -3.38 -34.10
C PHE A 139 -2.84 -2.91 -33.84
N PRO A 140 -2.53 -1.62 -34.08
CA PRO A 140 -1.23 -1.05 -33.72
C PRO A 140 -0.94 -1.17 -32.23
N GLY A 141 0.35 -1.25 -31.87
CA GLY A 141 0.79 -1.30 -30.47
C GLY A 141 0.54 -2.62 -29.74
N LEU A 142 0.19 -3.73 -30.41
CA LEU A 142 0.01 -5.03 -29.74
C LEU A 142 1.31 -5.84 -29.54
N LYS A 143 2.36 -5.56 -30.33
CA LYS A 143 3.68 -6.18 -30.19
C LYS A 143 4.62 -5.15 -29.58
N HIS A 144 5.07 -5.39 -28.35
CA HIS A 144 5.92 -4.49 -27.59
C HIS A 144 6.81 -5.30 -26.61
N GLY A 145 7.69 -4.65 -25.84
CA GLY A 145 8.64 -5.34 -24.96
C GLY A 145 7.97 -6.28 -23.96
N LEU A 146 6.78 -5.90 -23.48
CA LEU A 146 5.94 -6.72 -22.59
C LEU A 146 5.08 -7.77 -23.29
N PHE A 147 5.09 -7.91 -24.60
CA PHE A 147 4.20 -8.85 -25.25
C PHE A 147 4.72 -9.31 -26.60
N THR A 148 5.00 -10.60 -26.68
CA THR A 148 5.42 -11.29 -27.90
C THR A 148 4.43 -12.39 -28.25
N TYR A 149 4.18 -12.56 -29.54
CA TYR A 149 3.27 -13.58 -30.08
C TYR A 149 3.96 -14.94 -30.29
N GLU A 150 5.29 -14.99 -30.24
CA GLU A 150 6.09 -16.22 -30.42
C GLU A 150 6.12 -17.05 -29.11
N LYS A 151 6.30 -18.37 -29.28
CA LYS A 151 6.39 -19.38 -28.21
C LYS A 151 7.85 -19.79 -28.02
N GLU A 152 8.41 -19.63 -26.82
CA GLU A 152 9.68 -20.26 -26.44
C GLU A 152 9.42 -21.41 -25.46
N GLU A 153 9.29 -22.64 -25.98
CA GLU A 153 9.03 -23.84 -25.17
C GLU A 153 10.30 -24.46 -24.56
N ALA A 154 11.48 -24.23 -25.15
CA ALA A 154 12.76 -24.76 -24.65
C ALA A 154 13.21 -24.07 -23.35
N GLU A 155 12.99 -22.76 -23.27
CA GLU A 155 13.39 -21.88 -22.17
C GLU A 155 12.69 -22.24 -20.83
N GLU A 156 11.44 -22.72 -20.90
CA GLU A 156 10.61 -22.98 -19.71
C GLU A 156 11.09 -24.20 -18.90
N LYS A 157 11.73 -25.18 -19.56
CA LYS A 157 12.27 -26.38 -18.91
C LYS A 157 13.57 -26.07 -18.17
N GLU A 158 14.42 -25.24 -18.77
CA GLU A 158 15.69 -24.79 -18.19
C GLU A 158 15.45 -23.92 -16.94
N LYS A 159 14.52 -22.95 -17.03
CA LYS A 159 14.06 -22.13 -15.90
C LYS A 159 13.56 -22.96 -14.70
N LYS A 160 12.91 -24.12 -14.93
CA LYS A 160 12.41 -25.00 -13.86
C LYS A 160 13.52 -25.72 -13.08
N GLU A 161 14.59 -26.15 -13.74
CA GLU A 161 15.74 -26.77 -13.03
C GLU A 161 16.57 -25.71 -12.29
N LEU A 162 16.74 -24.53 -12.90
CA LEU A 162 17.39 -23.37 -12.29
C LEU A 162 16.79 -23.00 -10.93
N ASN A 163 15.46 -22.94 -10.88
CA ASN A 163 14.70 -22.62 -9.66
C ASN A 163 15.00 -23.60 -8.52
N LYS A 164 15.22 -24.90 -8.80
CA LYS A 164 15.52 -25.89 -7.75
C LYS A 164 16.91 -25.69 -7.15
N ILE A 165 17.90 -25.33 -7.97
CA ILE A 165 19.27 -25.08 -7.50
C ILE A 165 19.28 -23.85 -6.60
N LEU A 166 18.63 -22.76 -7.02
CA LEU A 166 18.53 -21.54 -6.23
C LEU A 166 17.84 -21.78 -4.87
N ILE A 167 16.73 -22.52 -4.86
CA ILE A 167 16.02 -22.88 -3.62
C ILE A 167 16.92 -23.72 -2.71
N ALA A 168 17.71 -24.65 -3.25
CA ALA A 168 18.62 -25.49 -2.48
C ALA A 168 19.74 -24.65 -1.81
N GLU A 169 20.30 -23.67 -2.52
CA GLU A 169 21.29 -22.76 -1.95
C GLU A 169 20.69 -21.81 -0.91
N LEU A 170 19.46 -21.33 -1.11
CA LEU A 170 18.76 -20.53 -0.10
C LEU A 170 18.50 -21.33 1.18
N ILE A 171 18.08 -22.60 1.06
CA ILE A 171 17.94 -23.50 2.22
C ILE A 171 19.30 -23.73 2.90
N THR A 172 20.38 -23.81 2.13
CA THR A 172 21.74 -23.94 2.66
C THR A 172 22.16 -22.68 3.43
N PHE A 173 21.82 -21.49 2.94
CA PHE A 173 22.03 -20.23 3.66
C PHE A 173 21.24 -20.18 4.98
N VAL A 174 19.95 -20.58 4.95
CA VAL A 174 19.10 -20.68 6.15
C VAL A 174 19.70 -21.66 7.17
N ASP A 175 20.24 -22.80 6.70
CA ASP A 175 20.89 -23.80 7.54
C ASP A 175 22.12 -23.22 8.25
N ALA A 176 22.98 -22.52 7.52
CA ALA A 176 24.15 -21.84 8.08
C ALA A 176 23.77 -20.74 9.07
N MET A 177 22.66 -20.04 8.83
CA MET A 177 22.20 -18.92 9.66
C MET A 177 21.58 -19.39 10.99
N LEU A 178 20.73 -20.42 10.97
CA LEU A 178 19.82 -20.70 12.10
C LEU A 178 19.71 -22.17 12.54
N LEU A 179 20.41 -23.10 11.88
CA LEU A 179 20.20 -24.54 12.13
C LEU A 179 21.33 -25.22 12.90
N LYS A 180 22.22 -24.44 13.55
CA LYS A 180 23.06 -24.94 14.64
C LYS A 180 22.26 -25.02 15.95
N ASP A 181 22.52 -26.03 16.78
CA ASP A 181 21.63 -26.40 17.90
C ASP A 181 21.51 -25.33 19.01
N HIS A 182 22.45 -24.40 19.13
CA HIS A 182 22.46 -23.30 20.11
C HIS A 182 21.88 -21.98 19.58
N ASP A 183 21.76 -21.81 18.26
CA ASP A 183 21.35 -20.54 17.63
C ASP A 183 19.81 -20.39 17.56
N PHE A 184 19.05 -21.42 17.98
CA PHE A 184 17.59 -21.45 17.87
C PHE A 184 16.90 -21.30 19.23
N THR A 185 16.60 -20.05 19.61
CA THR A 185 15.62 -19.79 20.69
C THR A 185 14.27 -19.52 20.06
N LEU A 186 13.27 -20.32 20.44
CA LEU A 186 11.96 -20.24 19.86
C LEU A 186 11.37 -18.84 20.08
N GLY A 187 11.29 -18.07 18.99
CA GLY A 187 10.65 -16.78 19.00
C GLY A 187 11.53 -15.55 19.23
N VAL A 188 12.79 -15.73 19.55
CA VAL A 188 13.70 -14.58 19.57
C VAL A 188 14.21 -14.37 18.16
N LYS A 189 13.89 -13.23 17.51
CA LYS A 189 14.48 -12.91 16.19
C LYS A 189 16.00 -12.91 16.35
N PRO A 190 16.75 -13.68 15.54
CA PRO A 190 18.20 -13.65 15.61
C PRO A 190 18.67 -12.22 15.34
N GLU A 191 19.46 -11.66 16.25
CA GLU A 191 20.16 -10.41 16.00
C GLU A 191 21.34 -10.72 15.09
N ILE A 192 21.32 -10.16 13.88
CA ILE A 192 22.44 -10.26 12.97
C ILE A 192 23.44 -9.18 13.36
N ASN A 193 24.56 -9.60 13.92
CA ASN A 193 25.71 -8.76 14.22
C ASN A 193 26.84 -9.02 13.21
N ILE A 194 27.93 -8.24 13.31
CA ILE A 194 29.09 -8.32 12.42
C ILE A 194 29.68 -9.74 12.37
N GLU A 195 29.94 -10.35 13.53
CA GLU A 195 30.52 -11.69 13.63
C GLU A 195 29.66 -12.76 12.94
N SER A 196 28.34 -12.71 13.17
CA SER A 196 27.39 -13.61 12.53
C SER A 196 27.30 -13.39 11.01
N ALA A 197 27.46 -12.14 10.55
CA ALA A 197 27.47 -11.79 9.14
C ALA A 197 28.74 -12.30 8.45
N GLU A 198 29.93 -12.09 9.04
CA GLU A 198 31.20 -12.61 8.53
C GLU A 198 31.15 -14.13 8.29
N ARG A 199 30.57 -14.88 9.23
CA ARG A 199 30.33 -16.33 9.11
C ARG A 199 29.46 -16.70 7.91
N LEU A 200 28.54 -15.81 7.50
CA LEU A 200 27.56 -16.04 6.44
C LEU A 200 28.01 -15.53 5.06
N VAL A 201 29.02 -14.67 5.00
CA VAL A 201 29.55 -14.10 3.74
C VAL A 201 29.85 -15.19 2.70
N PRO A 202 30.51 -16.32 3.01
CA PRO A 202 30.79 -17.36 2.01
C PRO A 202 29.53 -17.93 1.34
N TYR A 203 28.42 -18.02 2.09
CA TYR A 203 27.14 -18.54 1.60
C TYR A 203 26.42 -17.50 0.73
N ALA A 204 26.40 -16.23 1.15
CA ALA A 204 25.84 -15.14 0.36
C ALA A 204 26.63 -14.93 -0.95
N HIS A 205 27.95 -15.00 -0.89
CA HIS A 205 28.83 -14.91 -2.04
C HIS A 205 28.57 -16.04 -3.05
N LYS A 206 28.37 -17.27 -2.57
CA LYS A 206 28.01 -18.42 -3.43
C LYS A 206 26.64 -18.23 -4.09
N LEU A 207 25.63 -17.76 -3.35
CA LEU A 207 24.31 -17.45 -3.89
C LEU A 207 24.38 -16.41 -5.01
N LEU A 208 25.14 -15.33 -4.79
CA LEU A 208 25.25 -14.24 -5.76
C LEU A 208 26.00 -14.67 -7.03
N LYS A 209 27.06 -15.49 -6.90
CA LYS A 209 27.73 -16.12 -8.04
C LYS A 209 26.81 -17.06 -8.83
N LEU A 210 25.95 -17.81 -8.14
CA LEU A 210 24.95 -18.63 -8.81
C LEU A 210 24.00 -17.75 -9.61
N VAL A 211 23.51 -16.64 -9.03
CA VAL A 211 22.63 -15.70 -9.74
C VAL A 211 23.29 -15.18 -11.03
N LEU A 212 24.56 -14.76 -10.98
CA LEU A 212 25.30 -14.30 -12.16
C LEU A 212 25.51 -15.38 -13.24
N LYS A 213 25.67 -16.64 -12.82
CA LYS A 213 25.95 -17.74 -13.74
C LYS A 213 24.69 -18.25 -14.44
N GLU A 214 23.57 -18.19 -13.73
CA GLU A 214 22.37 -18.95 -14.07
C GLU A 214 21.26 -18.08 -14.67
N PHE A 215 21.27 -16.76 -14.41
CA PHE A 215 20.27 -15.84 -14.94
C PHE A 215 20.85 -14.97 -16.05
N ASP A 216 20.04 -14.73 -17.09
CA ASP A 216 20.34 -13.72 -18.11
C ASP A 216 20.10 -12.34 -17.50
N ILE A 217 21.19 -11.71 -17.07
CA ILE A 217 21.20 -10.43 -16.37
C ILE A 217 21.80 -9.40 -17.32
N GLU A 218 21.15 -8.24 -17.44
CA GLU A 218 21.69 -7.12 -18.20
C GLU A 218 23.13 -6.80 -17.77
N GLU A 219 24.01 -6.58 -18.74
CA GLU A 219 25.45 -6.41 -18.51
C GLU A 219 25.75 -5.34 -17.45
N LYS A 220 24.96 -4.25 -17.42
CA LYS A 220 25.08 -3.20 -16.40
C LYS A 220 24.88 -3.73 -14.98
N VAL A 221 23.84 -4.54 -14.77
CA VAL A 221 23.53 -5.14 -13.46
C VAL A 221 24.58 -6.20 -13.10
N LYS A 222 25.08 -6.95 -14.08
CA LYS A 222 26.18 -7.89 -13.88
C LYS A 222 27.44 -7.20 -13.36
N VAL A 223 27.83 -6.06 -13.95
CA VAL A 223 28.95 -5.24 -13.48
C VAL A 223 28.75 -4.76 -12.03
N GLU A 224 27.54 -4.33 -11.67
CA GLU A 224 27.21 -3.93 -10.29
C GLU A 224 27.34 -5.10 -9.30
N ILE A 225 26.83 -6.28 -9.66
CA ILE A 225 26.94 -7.48 -8.84
C ILE A 225 28.40 -7.94 -8.69
N GLU A 226 29.19 -7.89 -9.78
CA GLU A 226 30.62 -8.21 -9.74
C GLU A 226 31.41 -7.24 -8.87
N ALA A 227 31.03 -5.95 -8.84
CA ALA A 227 31.63 -4.97 -7.95
C ALA A 227 31.35 -5.31 -6.47
N ILE A 228 30.11 -5.71 -6.16
CA ILE A 228 29.73 -6.18 -4.82
C ILE A 228 30.57 -7.39 -4.43
N LEU A 229 30.70 -8.41 -5.31
CA LEU A 229 31.49 -9.62 -5.04
C LEU A 229 32.96 -9.35 -4.72
N LYS A 230 33.54 -8.24 -5.22
CA LYS A 230 34.93 -7.84 -5.01
C LYS A 230 35.15 -6.97 -3.78
N ASN A 231 34.08 -6.43 -3.17
CA ASN A 231 34.17 -5.46 -2.08
C ASN A 231 33.67 -6.10 -0.77
N GLU A 232 34.57 -6.30 0.19
CA GLU A 232 34.26 -6.94 1.48
C GLU A 232 33.15 -6.21 2.25
N HIS A 233 33.20 -4.88 2.29
CA HIS A 233 32.21 -4.06 2.99
C HIS A 233 30.82 -4.15 2.35
N GLN A 234 30.76 -4.21 1.01
CA GLN A 234 29.51 -4.44 0.29
C GLN A 234 29.01 -5.88 0.46
N MET A 235 29.87 -6.89 0.39
CA MET A 235 29.47 -8.27 0.65
C MET A 235 28.93 -8.47 2.06
N GLU A 236 29.55 -7.85 3.06
CA GLU A 236 29.07 -7.87 4.44
C GLU A 236 27.69 -7.19 4.55
N ALA A 237 27.53 -5.99 3.98
CA ALA A 237 26.25 -5.27 3.97
C ALA A 237 25.14 -6.09 3.30
N LEU A 238 25.43 -6.74 2.16
CA LEU A 238 24.50 -7.63 1.47
C LEU A 238 24.15 -8.83 2.34
N THR A 239 25.14 -9.42 3.00
CA THR A 239 24.96 -10.59 3.86
C THR A 239 24.07 -10.27 5.06
N ILE A 240 24.25 -9.11 5.69
CA ILE A 240 23.37 -8.61 6.77
C ILE A 240 21.96 -8.46 6.22
N SER A 241 21.77 -7.76 5.10
CA SER A 241 20.45 -7.53 4.51
C SER A 241 19.74 -8.82 4.08
N LEU A 242 20.45 -9.77 3.48
CA LEU A 242 19.92 -11.09 3.13
C LEU A 242 19.50 -11.85 4.40
N SER A 243 20.33 -11.83 5.44
CA SER A 243 20.02 -12.48 6.73
C SER A 243 18.79 -11.89 7.40
N GLU A 244 18.66 -10.56 7.36
CA GLU A 244 17.49 -9.85 7.86
C GLU A 244 16.23 -10.20 7.09
N ALA A 245 16.30 -10.19 5.75
CA ALA A 245 15.18 -10.57 4.88
C ALA A 245 14.72 -12.00 5.19
N VAL A 246 15.64 -12.98 5.16
CA VAL A 246 15.36 -14.39 5.47
C VAL A 246 14.75 -14.54 6.87
N SER A 247 15.28 -13.83 7.86
CA SER A 247 14.72 -13.83 9.22
C SER A 247 13.30 -13.27 9.24
N VAL A 248 13.01 -12.16 8.55
CA VAL A 248 11.65 -11.63 8.45
C VAL A 248 10.70 -12.65 7.83
N TYR A 249 11.13 -13.37 6.78
CA TYR A 249 10.34 -14.41 6.12
C TYR A 249 9.99 -15.58 7.04
N LEU A 250 10.97 -16.12 7.74
CA LEU A 250 10.77 -17.23 8.67
C LEU A 250 9.73 -16.89 9.75
N TYR A 251 9.82 -15.67 10.30
CA TYR A 251 8.97 -15.22 11.39
C TYR A 251 7.55 -14.93 10.89
N LYS A 252 7.39 -14.27 9.74
CA LYS A 252 6.07 -14.01 9.13
C LYS A 252 5.31 -15.31 8.86
N HIS A 253 5.96 -16.33 8.30
CA HIS A 253 5.31 -17.63 8.02
C HIS A 253 4.92 -18.37 9.32
N TYR A 254 5.78 -18.35 10.33
CA TYR A 254 5.45 -18.93 11.64
C TYR A 254 4.24 -18.22 12.28
N GLN A 255 4.21 -16.89 12.27
CA GLN A 255 3.10 -16.10 12.81
C GLN A 255 1.77 -16.44 12.12
N MET A 256 1.77 -16.55 10.79
CA MET A 256 0.58 -16.96 10.02
C MET A 256 0.07 -18.34 10.45
N PHE A 257 0.99 -19.31 10.59
CA PHE A 257 0.66 -20.65 11.05
C PHE A 257 0.07 -20.66 12.47
N ALA A 258 0.75 -20.03 13.42
CA ALA A 258 0.34 -19.98 14.83
C ALA A 258 -1.02 -19.29 15.01
N ARG A 259 -1.24 -18.17 14.33
CA ARG A 259 -2.51 -17.41 14.38
C ARG A 259 -3.69 -18.22 13.86
N ARG A 260 -3.52 -18.94 12.75
CA ARG A 260 -4.56 -19.80 12.19
C ARG A 260 -5.04 -20.83 13.21
N TYR A 261 -4.09 -21.50 13.87
CA TYR A 261 -4.40 -22.51 14.88
C TYR A 261 -5.09 -21.92 16.11
N ASP A 262 -4.55 -20.84 16.65
CA ASP A 262 -5.09 -20.17 17.84
C ASP A 262 -6.54 -19.70 17.62
N ARG A 263 -6.82 -19.06 16.47
CA ARG A 263 -8.17 -18.60 16.10
C ARG A 263 -9.16 -19.76 16.02
N GLN A 264 -8.79 -20.87 15.39
CA GLN A 264 -9.65 -22.05 15.29
C GLN A 264 -9.99 -22.60 16.69
N LYS A 265 -8.98 -22.80 17.53
CA LYS A 265 -9.17 -23.37 18.89
C LYS A 265 -10.05 -22.48 19.75
N LYS A 266 -9.80 -21.16 19.74
CA LYS A 266 -10.57 -20.18 20.50
C LYS A 266 -12.02 -20.08 20.04
N LEU A 267 -12.25 -20.05 18.73
CA LEU A 267 -13.61 -20.02 18.17
C LEU A 267 -14.39 -21.29 18.54
N ALA A 268 -13.80 -22.48 18.38
CA ALA A 268 -14.44 -23.74 18.76
C ALA A 268 -14.76 -23.78 20.26
N SER A 269 -13.80 -23.40 21.10
CA SER A 269 -13.96 -23.40 22.55
C SER A 269 -15.04 -22.42 23.00
N TRP A 270 -15.09 -21.23 22.42
CA TRP A 270 -16.14 -20.24 22.70
C TRP A 270 -17.52 -20.76 22.29
N MET A 271 -17.68 -21.24 21.05
CA MET A 271 -18.96 -21.79 20.59
C MET A 271 -19.45 -22.96 21.45
N ILE A 272 -18.56 -23.84 21.90
CA ILE A 272 -18.91 -24.96 22.80
C ILE A 272 -19.35 -24.45 24.17
N ARG A 273 -18.67 -23.44 24.73
CA ARG A 273 -19.10 -22.83 26.00
C ARG A 273 -20.48 -22.20 25.88
N GLU A 274 -20.72 -21.41 24.83
CA GLU A 274 -22.01 -20.77 24.59
C GLU A 274 -23.13 -21.79 24.32
N LEU A 275 -22.83 -22.90 23.63
CA LEU A 275 -23.75 -24.02 23.47
C LEU A 275 -24.09 -24.68 24.81
N ASN A 276 -23.09 -24.89 25.67
CA ASN A 276 -23.30 -25.47 26.99
C ASN A 276 -24.13 -24.56 27.90
N ASN A 277 -23.87 -23.24 27.88
CA ASN A 277 -24.67 -22.25 28.60
C ASN A 277 -26.14 -22.33 28.18
N TYR A 278 -26.40 -22.33 26.86
CA TYR A 278 -27.74 -22.47 26.31
C TYR A 278 -28.42 -23.77 26.77
N SER A 279 -27.69 -24.89 26.73
CA SER A 279 -28.23 -26.20 27.12
C SER A 279 -28.66 -26.28 28.59
N LYS A 280 -28.13 -25.41 29.44
CA LYS A 280 -28.45 -25.29 30.87
C LYS A 280 -29.58 -24.28 31.15
N GLY A 281 -30.14 -23.63 30.12
CA GLY A 281 -31.21 -22.64 30.27
C GLY A 281 -30.71 -21.20 30.46
N ASN A 282 -29.41 -20.93 30.28
CA ASN A 282 -28.85 -19.59 30.36
C ASN A 282 -28.86 -18.90 28.99
N ASP A 283 -28.74 -17.57 28.98
CA ASP A 283 -28.54 -16.80 27.76
C ASP A 283 -27.28 -17.23 27.01
N SER A 284 -27.35 -17.19 25.68
CA SER A 284 -26.27 -17.62 24.79
C SER A 284 -26.10 -16.68 23.61
N LYS A 285 -24.86 -16.25 23.39
CA LYS A 285 -24.47 -15.36 22.29
C LYS A 285 -24.27 -16.13 20.97
N LEU A 286 -24.21 -17.47 21.01
CA LEU A 286 -23.98 -18.32 19.84
C LEU A 286 -25.01 -18.09 18.73
N TRP A 287 -26.29 -18.03 19.09
CA TRP A 287 -27.36 -17.96 18.09
C TRP A 287 -27.41 -16.61 17.39
N GLY A 288 -27.18 -15.52 18.14
CA GLY A 288 -27.03 -14.18 17.56
C GLY A 288 -25.84 -14.13 16.60
N TYR A 289 -24.67 -14.63 17.02
CA TYR A 289 -23.49 -14.75 16.15
C TYR A 289 -23.77 -15.50 14.84
N LEU A 290 -24.50 -16.63 14.89
CA LEU A 290 -24.85 -17.39 13.69
C LEU A 290 -25.84 -16.64 12.79
N GLU A 291 -26.87 -16.02 13.38
CA GLU A 291 -27.84 -15.23 12.63
C GLU A 291 -27.18 -14.04 11.94
N ASP A 292 -26.37 -13.29 12.68
CA ASP A 292 -25.62 -12.16 12.18
C ASP A 292 -24.63 -12.61 11.10
N GLY A 293 -23.90 -13.71 11.34
CA GLY A 293 -22.98 -14.30 10.38
C GLY A 293 -23.65 -14.77 9.08
N ILE A 294 -24.94 -15.11 9.11
CA ILE A 294 -25.74 -15.48 7.93
C ILE A 294 -26.30 -14.24 7.23
N LYS A 295 -26.81 -13.26 7.97
CA LYS A 295 -27.53 -12.10 7.40
C LYS A 295 -26.62 -10.91 7.17
N TYR A 296 -25.93 -10.45 8.20
CA TYR A 296 -25.32 -9.12 8.29
C TYR A 296 -23.78 -9.10 8.21
N ARG A 297 -23.15 -10.25 7.94
CA ARG A 297 -21.70 -10.33 7.77
C ARG A 297 -21.19 -9.39 6.67
N ARG A 298 -20.32 -8.46 7.05
CA ARG A 298 -19.68 -7.50 6.14
C ARG A 298 -18.32 -8.01 5.66
N TYR A 299 -18.02 -7.68 4.42
CA TYR A 299 -16.74 -7.93 3.77
C TYR A 299 -16.21 -6.63 3.16
N ALA A 300 -14.90 -6.52 3.04
CA ALA A 300 -14.25 -5.44 2.32
C ALA A 300 -13.06 -5.94 1.50
N VAL A 301 -12.93 -5.38 0.30
CA VAL A 301 -11.79 -5.59 -0.59
C VAL A 301 -11.10 -4.24 -0.78
N HIS A 302 -9.84 -4.19 -0.38
CA HIS A 302 -8.97 -3.03 -0.46
C HIS A 302 -7.94 -3.25 -1.56
N ILE A 303 -8.08 -2.52 -2.66
CA ILE A 303 -7.20 -2.59 -3.81
C ILE A 303 -6.28 -1.37 -3.77
N VAL A 304 -4.98 -1.60 -3.81
CA VAL A 304 -3.98 -0.54 -3.94
C VAL A 304 -3.18 -0.82 -5.21
N VAL A 305 -3.02 0.18 -6.06
CA VAL A 305 -2.31 0.01 -7.33
C VAL A 305 -1.26 1.10 -7.44
N ASP A 306 -0.03 0.68 -7.71
CA ASP A 306 1.10 1.58 -7.94
C ASP A 306 0.94 2.24 -9.31
N GLY A 307 0.95 3.56 -9.36
CA GLY A 307 0.89 4.34 -10.62
C GLY A 307 -0.48 4.36 -11.32
N LEU A 308 -1.58 4.01 -10.64
CA LEU A 308 -2.92 4.00 -11.25
C LEU A 308 -3.51 5.41 -11.41
N GLN A 309 -3.49 5.91 -12.64
CA GLN A 309 -4.09 7.17 -13.03
C GLN A 309 -5.61 7.10 -13.20
N GLY A 310 -6.34 7.97 -12.51
CA GLY A 310 -7.80 8.02 -12.51
C GLY A 310 -8.41 8.42 -13.86
N HIS A 311 -7.90 9.48 -14.48
CA HIS A 311 -8.41 9.97 -15.77
C HIS A 311 -8.02 9.06 -16.92
N LEU A 312 -6.80 8.51 -16.89
CA LEU A 312 -6.37 7.55 -17.91
C LEU A 312 -7.27 6.31 -17.88
N ALA A 313 -7.53 5.74 -16.70
CA ALA A 313 -8.42 4.60 -16.55
C ALA A 313 -9.83 4.89 -17.08
N GLU A 314 -10.40 6.06 -16.75
CA GLU A 314 -11.73 6.48 -17.23
C GLU A 314 -11.74 6.65 -18.75
N ALA A 315 -10.75 7.38 -19.29
CA ALA A 315 -10.68 7.73 -20.69
C ALA A 315 -10.53 6.52 -21.62
N ILE A 316 -9.62 5.59 -21.29
CA ILE A 316 -9.42 4.38 -22.12
C ILE A 316 -10.55 3.35 -21.96
N SER A 317 -11.24 3.36 -20.81
CA SER A 317 -12.42 2.50 -20.63
C SER A 317 -13.60 2.95 -21.50
N VAL A 318 -13.79 4.25 -21.68
CA VAL A 318 -14.78 4.80 -22.61
C VAL A 318 -14.31 4.61 -24.05
N GLY A 319 -13.01 4.79 -24.31
CA GLY A 319 -12.40 4.60 -25.64
C GLY A 319 -12.86 5.60 -26.69
N ASP A 320 -13.40 6.75 -26.26
CA ASP A 320 -13.93 7.80 -27.14
C ASP A 320 -12.79 8.67 -27.74
N PRO A 321 -12.65 8.75 -29.09
CA PRO A 321 -11.63 9.58 -29.74
C PRO A 321 -11.77 11.09 -29.48
N GLN A 322 -12.94 11.55 -29.01
CA GLN A 322 -13.21 12.95 -28.63
C GLN A 322 -13.04 13.22 -27.14
N ASN A 323 -12.54 12.24 -26.37
CA ASN A 323 -12.28 12.43 -24.96
C ASN A 323 -11.19 13.50 -24.75
N THR A 324 -11.49 14.54 -23.95
CA THR A 324 -10.58 15.67 -23.70
C THR A 324 -9.23 15.25 -23.14
N PHE A 325 -9.19 14.20 -22.31
CA PHE A 325 -7.93 13.69 -21.77
C PHE A 325 -7.07 13.05 -22.86
N ILE A 326 -7.64 12.15 -23.67
CA ILE A 326 -6.94 11.49 -24.80
C ILE A 326 -6.44 12.52 -25.81
N ASP A 327 -7.29 13.47 -26.17
CA ASP A 327 -6.94 14.55 -27.10
C ASP A 327 -5.75 15.37 -26.60
N LYS A 328 -5.78 15.73 -25.31
CA LYS A 328 -4.73 16.54 -24.70
C LYS A 328 -3.39 15.80 -24.64
N ILE A 329 -3.36 14.55 -24.14
CA ILE A 329 -2.10 13.79 -24.03
C ILE A 329 -1.50 13.50 -25.41
N HIS A 330 -2.33 13.19 -26.42
CA HIS A 330 -1.88 12.95 -27.78
C HIS A 330 -1.28 14.24 -28.38
N SER A 331 -1.96 15.39 -28.20
CA SER A 331 -1.45 16.69 -28.69
C SER A 331 -0.11 17.09 -28.04
N GLU A 332 0.08 16.78 -26.77
CA GLU A 332 1.33 17.07 -26.05
C GLU A 332 2.46 16.15 -26.50
N HIS A 333 2.16 14.88 -26.75
CA HIS A 333 3.13 13.93 -27.30
C HIS A 333 3.60 14.35 -28.69
N ALA A 334 2.68 14.71 -29.57
CA ALA A 334 2.98 15.25 -30.90
C ALA A 334 3.80 16.55 -30.84
N ALA A 335 3.59 17.36 -29.79
CA ALA A 335 4.28 18.63 -29.58
C ALA A 335 5.44 18.56 -28.56
N LYS A 336 6.07 17.38 -28.38
CA LYS A 336 7.12 17.16 -27.37
C LYS A 336 8.26 18.18 -27.40
N GLU A 337 8.61 18.69 -28.58
CA GLU A 337 9.67 19.69 -28.75
C GLU A 337 9.37 21.02 -28.03
N LYS A 338 8.09 21.33 -27.76
CA LYS A 338 7.69 22.53 -27.00
C LYS A 338 8.08 22.46 -25.51
N PHE A 339 8.41 21.28 -25.00
CA PHE A 339 8.81 21.08 -23.60
C PHE A 339 10.33 21.23 -23.38
N LYS A 340 11.12 21.46 -24.43
CA LYS A 340 12.57 21.63 -24.31
C LYS A 340 12.89 22.93 -23.54
N PRO A 341 13.59 22.86 -22.40
CA PRO A 341 14.11 24.05 -21.75
C PRO A 341 15.05 24.82 -22.66
N ARG A 342 15.00 26.15 -22.62
CA ARG A 342 15.75 27.04 -23.51
C ARG A 342 17.01 27.59 -22.85
N GLN A 343 17.06 27.63 -21.52
CA GLN A 343 18.12 28.32 -20.78
C GLN A 343 19.14 27.37 -20.14
N VAL A 344 18.96 26.06 -20.28
CA VAL A 344 19.80 25.03 -19.65
C VAL A 344 20.13 23.92 -20.64
N GLU A 345 21.25 23.25 -20.40
CA GLU A 345 21.64 22.08 -21.18
C GLU A 345 20.77 20.87 -20.80
N VAL A 346 20.23 20.18 -21.80
CA VAL A 346 19.39 18.98 -21.60
C VAL A 346 19.76 17.91 -22.60
N SER A 347 19.59 16.65 -22.19
CA SER A 347 19.64 15.50 -23.09
C SER A 347 18.23 15.00 -23.40
N GLN A 348 18.06 14.27 -24.49
CA GLN A 348 16.77 13.67 -24.84
C GLN A 348 16.55 12.35 -24.09
N SER A 349 15.31 12.11 -23.67
CA SER A 349 14.88 10.84 -23.10
C SER A 349 14.58 9.81 -24.19
N ASN A 350 14.44 8.54 -23.79
CA ASN A 350 14.00 7.46 -24.66
C ASN A 350 12.64 7.76 -25.31
N VAL A 351 12.49 7.37 -26.58
CA VAL A 351 11.24 7.55 -27.32
C VAL A 351 10.18 6.59 -26.77
N GLN A 352 9.00 7.13 -26.50
CA GLN A 352 7.84 6.36 -26.04
C GLN A 352 7.08 5.83 -27.28
N GLN A 353 6.65 4.57 -27.24
CA GLN A 353 5.82 3.96 -28.29
C GLN A 353 4.35 4.23 -27.99
N THR A 354 3.66 4.94 -28.88
CA THR A 354 2.28 5.41 -28.67
C THR A 354 1.34 5.03 -29.82
N ASP A 355 1.62 3.93 -30.52
CA ASP A 355 0.87 3.54 -31.73
C ASP A 355 -0.61 3.29 -31.41
N PHE A 356 -0.91 2.71 -30.24
CA PHE A 356 -2.27 2.48 -29.80
C PHE A 356 -2.97 3.78 -29.37
N LEU A 357 -2.24 4.76 -28.83
CA LEU A 357 -2.82 6.09 -28.53
C LEU A 357 -3.23 6.79 -29.83
N ASP A 358 -2.37 6.75 -30.84
CA ASP A 358 -2.64 7.29 -32.18
C ASP A 358 -3.82 6.56 -32.81
N TYR A 359 -3.87 5.23 -32.67
CA TYR A 359 -5.01 4.43 -33.10
C TYR A 359 -6.31 4.83 -32.40
N LEU A 360 -6.32 4.99 -31.06
CA LEU A 360 -7.51 5.43 -30.33
C LEU A 360 -7.99 6.80 -30.83
N LYS A 361 -7.06 7.74 -31.05
CA LYS A 361 -7.39 9.10 -31.50
C LYS A 361 -7.85 9.16 -32.96
N GLY A 362 -7.28 8.34 -33.84
CA GLY A 362 -7.60 8.30 -35.27
C GLY A 362 -8.95 7.67 -35.62
N ARG A 363 -9.68 7.12 -34.65
CA ARG A 363 -10.97 6.46 -34.88
C ARG A 363 -12.13 7.44 -35.07
N GLN A 364 -13.11 7.04 -35.88
CA GLN A 364 -14.39 7.75 -36.01
C GLN A 364 -15.41 7.37 -34.93
N ARG A 365 -15.24 6.20 -34.28
CA ARG A 365 -16.15 5.67 -33.27
C ARG A 365 -15.38 5.16 -32.06
N PRO A 366 -15.98 5.16 -30.86
CA PRO A 366 -15.34 4.62 -29.66
C PRO A 366 -14.77 3.22 -29.86
N PHE A 367 -13.65 2.93 -29.20
CA PHE A 367 -13.06 1.59 -29.16
C PHE A 367 -13.75 0.73 -28.11
N ASP A 368 -14.86 0.09 -28.51
CA ASP A 368 -15.66 -0.73 -27.61
C ASP A 368 -15.50 -2.24 -27.85
N HIS A 369 -14.28 -2.76 -27.62
CA HIS A 369 -14.06 -4.21 -27.64
C HIS A 369 -14.45 -4.86 -26.29
N PRO A 370 -15.20 -5.98 -26.28
CA PRO A 370 -15.72 -6.59 -25.04
C PRO A 370 -14.64 -7.20 -24.13
N ASN A 371 -13.45 -7.49 -24.67
CA ASN A 371 -12.30 -8.02 -23.92
C ASN A 371 -11.20 -6.96 -23.69
N TYR A 372 -11.53 -5.68 -23.89
CA TYR A 372 -10.66 -4.57 -23.52
C TYR A 372 -11.34 -3.75 -22.42
N MET A 373 -10.69 -3.69 -21.26
CA MET A 373 -11.17 -3.01 -20.05
C MET A 373 -12.59 -3.40 -19.58
N PRO A 374 -13.07 -4.66 -19.67
CA PRO A 374 -14.44 -5.01 -19.30
C PRO A 374 -14.79 -4.73 -17.84
N PHE A 375 -13.86 -4.93 -16.90
CA PHE A 375 -14.10 -4.62 -15.49
C PHE A 375 -14.28 -3.11 -15.27
N PHE A 376 -13.37 -2.28 -15.78
CA PHE A 376 -13.44 -0.83 -15.64
C PHE A 376 -14.62 -0.23 -16.40
N LYS A 377 -14.94 -0.71 -17.61
CA LYS A 377 -16.18 -0.35 -18.33
C LYS A 377 -17.41 -0.59 -17.46
N GLY A 378 -17.50 -1.77 -16.84
CA GLY A 378 -18.57 -2.10 -15.90
C GLY A 378 -18.55 -1.24 -14.63
N LEU A 379 -17.36 -0.89 -14.13
CA LEU A 379 -17.18 -0.05 -12.95
C LEU A 379 -17.69 1.38 -13.20
N TYR A 380 -17.22 2.05 -14.26
CA TYR A 380 -17.64 3.41 -14.61
C TYR A 380 -19.12 3.44 -15.04
N LYS A 381 -19.61 2.46 -15.80
CA LYS A 381 -21.03 2.45 -16.20
C LYS A 381 -21.99 2.40 -15.01
N ASN A 382 -21.67 1.61 -13.98
CA ASN A 382 -22.61 1.29 -12.91
C ASN A 382 -22.32 2.00 -11.58
N ASN A 383 -21.10 2.50 -11.36
CA ASN A 383 -20.65 2.98 -10.05
C ASN A 383 -19.88 4.30 -10.12
N ILE A 384 -19.98 5.07 -11.21
CA ILE A 384 -19.24 6.34 -11.38
C ILE A 384 -19.39 7.29 -10.19
N ASN A 385 -20.56 7.32 -9.54
CA ASN A 385 -20.81 8.23 -8.43
C ASN A 385 -19.95 7.93 -7.19
N GLY A 386 -19.48 6.69 -7.02
CA GLY A 386 -18.56 6.31 -5.94
C GLY A 386 -17.08 6.53 -6.28
N ILE A 387 -16.78 6.97 -7.50
CA ILE A 387 -15.42 7.21 -7.99
C ILE A 387 -15.17 8.72 -7.99
N SER A 388 -14.08 9.14 -7.36
CA SER A 388 -13.72 10.55 -7.33
C SER A 388 -13.49 11.08 -8.76
N LYS A 389 -13.92 12.32 -9.03
CA LYS A 389 -13.46 13.05 -10.22
C LYS A 389 -11.97 13.37 -10.12
N ASN A 390 -11.44 13.50 -8.91
CA ASN A 390 -10.03 13.76 -8.62
C ASN A 390 -9.58 12.85 -7.48
N GLY A 391 -8.95 11.72 -7.77
CA GLY A 391 -8.14 11.10 -6.71
C GLY A 391 -6.82 11.85 -6.60
N ILE A 392 -6.33 12.02 -5.38
CA ILE A 392 -5.18 12.88 -5.07
C ILE A 392 -4.09 12.05 -4.39
N SER A 393 -2.87 12.16 -4.92
CA SER A 393 -1.64 11.77 -4.22
C SER A 393 -1.09 12.91 -3.37
N THR A 394 -0.50 12.57 -2.22
CA THR A 394 0.21 13.55 -1.38
C THR A 394 1.56 13.95 -1.96
N THR A 395 2.11 15.11 -1.56
CA THR A 395 3.43 15.61 -2.00
C THR A 395 4.57 15.19 -1.08
N PRO A 396 5.71 14.71 -1.61
CA PRO A 396 5.94 14.35 -3.01
C PRO A 396 5.11 13.13 -3.44
N THR A 397 4.72 13.07 -4.70
CA THR A 397 3.86 12.02 -5.29
C THR A 397 4.66 10.74 -5.57
N ILE A 398 5.16 10.11 -4.52
CA ILE A 398 6.07 8.95 -4.57
C ILE A 398 5.48 7.73 -3.85
N SER A 399 5.84 6.53 -4.30
CA SER A 399 5.29 5.27 -3.76
C SER A 399 5.70 5.03 -2.30
N ILE A 400 6.96 5.27 -1.93
CA ILE A 400 7.44 5.11 -0.54
C ILE A 400 6.69 6.01 0.47
N ARG A 401 6.10 7.12 0.02
CA ARG A 401 5.25 7.97 0.86
C ARG A 401 3.78 7.56 0.76
N ASN A 402 3.27 7.40 -0.45
CA ASN A 402 1.83 7.30 -0.70
C ASN A 402 1.28 5.87 -0.55
N LEU A 403 2.04 4.82 -0.87
CA LEU A 403 1.63 3.44 -0.62
C LEU A 403 1.36 3.18 0.87
N PRO A 404 2.27 3.52 1.81
CA PRO A 404 1.97 3.35 3.23
C PRO A 404 0.69 4.09 3.65
N MET A 405 0.44 5.30 3.13
CA MET A 405 -0.78 6.06 3.43
C MET A 405 -2.01 5.36 2.84
N ALA A 406 -1.96 4.92 1.59
CA ALA A 406 -3.01 4.17 0.93
C ALA A 406 -3.32 2.85 1.64
N PHE A 407 -2.32 2.17 2.23
CA PHE A 407 -2.52 0.93 3.00
C PHE A 407 -3.06 1.15 4.42
N THR A 408 -2.61 2.21 5.10
CA THR A 408 -2.77 2.36 6.56
C THR A 408 -3.77 3.44 6.95
N GLY A 409 -3.96 4.44 6.10
CA GLY A 409 -4.64 5.70 6.38
C GLY A 409 -3.87 6.62 7.33
N GLY A 410 -2.60 6.29 7.61
CA GLY A 410 -1.71 7.07 8.44
C GLY A 410 -1.18 8.32 7.74
N ARG A 411 -0.94 9.41 8.48
CA ARG A 411 -0.14 10.55 8.01
C ARG A 411 1.35 10.27 8.16
N VAL A 412 2.21 11.12 7.57
CA VAL A 412 3.68 10.98 7.71
C VAL A 412 4.12 11.01 9.17
N VAL A 413 3.61 11.96 9.96
CA VAL A 413 4.13 12.26 11.31
C VAL A 413 3.07 12.34 12.38
N GLY A 414 3.48 12.17 13.64
CA GLY A 414 2.61 12.13 14.80
C GLY A 414 2.25 10.70 15.20
N PRO A 415 1.43 10.53 16.25
CA PRO A 415 1.11 9.21 16.77
C PRO A 415 0.60 8.26 15.69
N HIS A 416 1.20 7.07 15.59
CA HIS A 416 0.87 6.04 14.61
C HIS A 416 1.03 6.46 13.14
N GLY A 417 1.89 7.45 12.86
CA GLY A 417 2.23 7.88 11.51
C GLY A 417 3.05 6.85 10.73
N THR A 418 3.38 7.16 9.48
CA THR A 418 4.16 6.27 8.60
C THR A 418 5.67 6.47 8.74
N GLY A 419 6.13 7.65 9.20
CA GLY A 419 7.55 7.99 9.34
C GLY A 419 8.28 8.25 8.02
N LEU A 420 7.57 8.33 6.89
CA LEU A 420 8.15 8.33 5.54
C LEU A 420 7.76 9.61 4.78
N PRO A 421 8.52 10.72 4.94
CA PRO A 421 8.20 11.99 4.29
C PRO A 421 8.61 12.02 2.81
N ASN A 422 9.67 11.30 2.44
CA ASN A 422 10.25 11.33 1.12
C ASN A 422 10.95 9.97 0.84
N PHE A 423 11.34 9.72 -0.41
CA PHE A 423 12.00 8.48 -0.86
C PHE A 423 13.46 8.39 -0.41
N ASN A 424 14.02 9.55 -0.10
CA ASN A 424 15.28 9.70 0.60
C ASN A 424 15.15 10.78 1.65
N PHE A 425 15.82 10.64 2.78
CA PHE A 425 15.88 11.68 3.80
C PHE A 425 17.07 11.49 4.73
N LEU A 426 17.49 12.58 5.37
CA LEU A 426 18.51 12.55 6.41
C LEU A 426 17.87 12.55 7.80
N ASP A 427 18.12 11.50 8.58
CA ASP A 427 17.88 11.53 10.01
C ASP A 427 19.10 12.14 10.72
N ARG A 428 18.97 13.41 11.09
CA ARG A 428 20.03 14.19 11.75
C ARG A 428 20.27 13.76 13.20
N GLU A 429 19.32 13.08 13.85
CA GLU A 429 19.48 12.61 15.22
C GLU A 429 20.52 11.49 15.32
N ILE A 430 20.51 10.58 14.33
CA ILE A 430 21.45 9.46 14.23
C ILE A 430 22.48 9.64 13.11
N ASN A 431 22.48 10.79 12.42
CA ASN A 431 23.38 11.11 11.30
C ASN A 431 23.39 10.03 10.21
N ARG A 432 22.20 9.63 9.74
CA ARG A 432 22.03 8.57 8.74
C ARG A 432 21.10 9.02 7.61
N ALA A 433 21.57 8.90 6.37
CA ALA A 433 20.72 9.09 5.20
C ALA A 433 20.01 7.79 4.80
N TYR A 434 18.70 7.86 4.57
CA TYR A 434 17.87 6.79 4.02
C TYR A 434 17.65 6.99 2.51
N TYR A 435 17.60 5.90 1.75
CA TYR A 435 17.27 5.88 0.32
C TYR A 435 16.66 4.52 -0.04
N PHE A 436 15.36 4.50 -0.29
CA PHE A 436 14.59 3.25 -0.32
C PHE A 436 14.64 2.46 -1.64
N TRP A 437 15.42 2.90 -2.63
CA TRP A 437 15.81 2.06 -3.76
C TRP A 437 17.10 1.31 -3.45
N GLY A 438 16.95 0.19 -2.74
CA GLY A 438 18.07 -0.57 -2.20
C GLY A 438 17.72 -1.27 -0.90
N ASN A 439 18.74 -1.62 -0.12
CA ASN A 439 18.53 -2.41 1.09
C ASN A 439 17.87 -1.64 2.25
N ASP A 440 17.82 -0.29 2.19
CA ASP A 440 17.00 0.51 3.12
C ASP A 440 15.50 0.19 2.98
N ALA A 441 15.04 -0.42 1.88
CA ALA A 441 13.65 -0.91 1.76
C ALA A 441 13.30 -1.95 2.85
N LEU A 442 14.30 -2.67 3.38
CA LEU A 442 14.11 -3.61 4.50
C LEU A 442 13.88 -2.88 5.84
N GLU A 443 14.24 -1.61 5.94
CA GLU A 443 14.03 -0.77 7.13
C GLU A 443 12.58 -0.26 7.25
N LEU A 444 11.75 -0.40 6.21
CA LEU A 444 10.37 0.06 6.21
C LEU A 444 9.55 -0.56 7.36
N ASP A 445 9.73 -1.87 7.61
CA ASP A 445 9.06 -2.57 8.72
C ASP A 445 9.58 -2.05 10.09
N ARG A 446 10.88 -1.74 10.22
CA ARG A 446 11.47 -1.16 11.45
C ARG A 446 10.96 0.24 11.72
N ILE A 447 10.88 1.08 10.69
CA ILE A 447 10.31 2.43 10.78
C ILE A 447 8.83 2.36 11.20
N ALA A 448 8.04 1.49 10.56
CA ALA A 448 6.63 1.33 10.92
C ALA A 448 6.42 0.83 12.36
N VAL A 449 7.30 -0.05 12.86
CA VAL A 449 7.29 -0.50 14.26
C VAL A 449 7.64 0.64 15.22
N LYS A 450 8.70 1.43 14.91
CA LYS A 450 9.10 2.61 15.69
C LYS A 450 7.96 3.62 15.80
N GLU A 451 7.31 3.92 14.68
CA GLU A 451 6.18 4.85 14.62
C GLU A 451 4.86 4.27 15.13
N LYS A 452 4.84 2.96 15.44
CA LYS A 452 3.65 2.20 15.87
C LYS A 452 2.52 2.30 14.85
N THR A 453 2.84 2.29 13.56
CA THR A 453 1.87 2.45 12.47
C THR A 453 0.75 1.40 12.57
N LEU A 454 -0.48 1.87 12.40
CA LEU A 454 -1.68 1.04 12.44
C LEU A 454 -2.27 0.89 11.04
N ASN A 455 -2.54 -0.35 10.64
CA ASN A 455 -3.33 -0.70 9.45
C ASN A 455 -4.67 -1.34 9.87
N ASN A 456 -5.55 -1.62 8.91
CA ASN A 456 -6.86 -2.21 9.20
C ASN A 456 -6.80 -3.62 9.79
N TYR A 457 -5.75 -4.41 9.54
CA TYR A 457 -5.57 -5.70 10.20
C TYR A 457 -5.27 -5.52 11.71
N LYS A 458 -4.47 -4.53 12.08
CA LYS A 458 -4.21 -4.17 13.48
C LYS A 458 -5.41 -3.51 14.15
N ARG A 459 -6.22 -2.74 13.41
CA ARG A 459 -7.44 -2.13 13.95
C ARG A 459 -8.61 -3.11 14.08
N LEU A 460 -8.64 -4.15 13.24
CA LEU A 460 -9.69 -5.17 13.20
C LEU A 460 -9.11 -6.60 13.35
N PRO A 461 -8.35 -6.89 14.42
CA PRO A 461 -7.59 -8.15 14.54
C PRO A 461 -8.48 -9.39 14.65
N HIS A 462 -9.76 -9.22 15.00
CA HIS A 462 -10.76 -10.28 15.07
C HIS A 462 -11.19 -10.78 13.68
N LEU A 463 -11.02 -9.98 12.62
CA LEU A 463 -11.46 -10.35 11.27
C LEU A 463 -10.51 -11.34 10.60
N ASN A 464 -11.07 -12.22 9.76
CA ASN A 464 -10.25 -13.05 8.87
C ASN A 464 -9.67 -12.14 7.77
N GLY A 465 -8.35 -11.98 7.78
CA GLY A 465 -7.65 -11.06 6.89
C GLY A 465 -6.69 -11.78 5.94
N LEU A 466 -6.74 -11.45 4.66
CA LEU A 466 -5.79 -11.92 3.65
C LEU A 466 -5.09 -10.72 3.01
N ASN A 467 -3.77 -10.76 2.92
CA ASN A 467 -2.99 -9.82 2.13
C ASN A 467 -2.42 -10.52 0.88
N CYS A 468 -2.74 -9.97 -0.28
CA CYS A 468 -2.15 -10.32 -1.56
C CYS A 468 -1.16 -9.23 -1.96
N ASN A 469 0.11 -9.46 -1.62
CA ASN A 469 1.27 -8.69 -2.05
C ASN A 469 1.36 -7.25 -1.51
N GLY A 470 0.47 -6.79 -0.62
CA GLY A 470 0.59 -5.44 -0.04
C GLY A 470 1.76 -5.31 0.95
N GLN A 471 2.27 -4.09 1.11
CA GLN A 471 3.26 -3.69 2.13
C GLN A 471 2.57 -3.07 3.37
N PHE A 472 3.28 -2.94 4.51
CA PHE A 472 2.75 -2.31 5.75
C PHE A 472 1.48 -2.94 6.34
N ILE A 473 1.26 -4.23 6.06
CA ILE A 473 0.01 -4.96 6.36
C ILE A 473 0.19 -6.02 7.46
N GLU A 474 1.19 -5.82 8.32
CA GLU A 474 1.40 -6.64 9.51
C GLU A 474 0.09 -6.79 10.29
N GLY A 475 -0.26 -8.02 10.69
CA GLY A 475 -1.52 -8.32 11.36
C GLY A 475 -2.50 -9.14 10.51
N ALA A 476 -2.24 -9.32 9.21
CA ALA A 476 -3.03 -10.23 8.38
C ALA A 476 -3.02 -11.67 8.94
N SER A 477 -4.10 -12.43 8.68
CA SER A 477 -4.17 -13.84 9.05
C SER A 477 -3.39 -14.72 8.06
N TRP A 478 -3.34 -14.28 6.80
CA TRP A 478 -2.52 -14.86 5.74
C TRP A 478 -1.95 -13.74 4.86
N SER A 479 -0.71 -13.89 4.38
CA SER A 479 -0.07 -12.92 3.51
C SER A 479 0.78 -13.61 2.45
N PHE A 480 0.77 -13.06 1.24
CA PHE A 480 1.84 -13.25 0.25
C PHE A 480 2.83 -12.09 0.40
N ASP A 481 4.11 -12.36 0.15
CA ASP A 481 5.13 -11.34 0.34
C ASP A 481 5.31 -10.45 -0.89
N PRO A 482 5.30 -9.11 -0.72
CA PRO A 482 5.49 -8.16 -1.82
C PRO A 482 6.83 -8.33 -2.56
N MET A 483 7.93 -8.54 -1.83
CA MET A 483 9.28 -8.52 -2.43
C MET A 483 9.54 -9.79 -3.23
N ILE A 484 9.08 -10.95 -2.74
CA ILE A 484 9.12 -12.19 -3.54
C ILE A 484 8.26 -12.05 -4.79
N ASN A 485 7.09 -11.42 -4.67
CA ASN A 485 6.23 -11.19 -5.82
C ASN A 485 6.87 -10.28 -6.87
N LEU A 486 7.59 -9.23 -6.45
CA LEU A 486 8.34 -8.38 -7.38
C LEU A 486 9.44 -9.20 -8.08
N ILE A 487 10.32 -9.86 -7.33
CA ILE A 487 11.44 -10.63 -7.88
C ILE A 487 10.98 -11.72 -8.86
N LEU A 488 9.98 -12.52 -8.49
CA LEU A 488 9.47 -13.59 -9.35
C LEU A 488 8.52 -13.06 -10.43
N GLY A 489 7.93 -11.90 -10.22
CA GLY A 489 7.09 -11.22 -11.18
C GLY A 489 7.86 -10.69 -12.39
N GLU A 490 9.13 -10.30 -12.21
CA GLU A 490 10.02 -9.98 -13.34
C GLU A 490 10.17 -11.18 -14.30
N LEU A 491 10.22 -12.40 -13.76
CA LEU A 491 10.30 -13.64 -14.54
C LEU A 491 8.93 -14.10 -15.07
N GLN A 492 7.87 -13.89 -14.29
CA GLN A 492 6.50 -14.24 -14.63
C GLN A 492 5.53 -13.18 -14.07
N ARG A 493 5.19 -12.17 -14.86
CA ARG A 493 4.39 -11.00 -14.41
C ARG A 493 3.09 -11.30 -13.68
N ASP A 494 2.42 -12.39 -14.05
CA ASP A 494 1.17 -12.82 -13.42
C ASP A 494 1.36 -13.62 -12.12
N PHE A 495 2.60 -13.80 -11.65
CA PHE A 495 2.95 -14.73 -10.57
C PHE A 495 2.14 -14.49 -9.28
N GLY A 496 2.21 -13.29 -8.70
CA GLY A 496 1.47 -12.98 -7.48
C GLY A 496 -0.04 -12.98 -7.65
N ASP A 497 -0.52 -12.62 -8.83
CA ASP A 497 -1.94 -12.61 -9.16
C ASP A 497 -2.50 -14.04 -9.22
N ILE A 498 -1.74 -14.95 -9.84
CA ILE A 498 -2.04 -16.39 -9.89
C ILE A 498 -2.08 -16.98 -8.47
N LEU A 499 -1.09 -16.66 -7.63
CA LEU A 499 -1.04 -17.16 -6.25
C LEU A 499 -2.23 -16.66 -5.41
N CYS A 500 -2.51 -15.36 -5.47
CA CYS A 500 -3.65 -14.77 -4.78
C CYS A 500 -4.96 -15.40 -5.25
N LEU A 501 -5.16 -15.51 -6.56
CA LEU A 501 -6.39 -16.07 -7.13
C LEU A 501 -6.57 -17.55 -6.79
N ALA A 502 -5.49 -18.34 -6.81
CA ALA A 502 -5.51 -19.75 -6.44
C ALA A 502 -5.92 -19.94 -4.98
N GLU A 503 -5.41 -19.11 -4.07
CA GLU A 503 -5.82 -19.13 -2.65
C GLU A 503 -7.28 -18.68 -2.47
N LEU A 504 -7.70 -17.61 -3.14
CA LEU A 504 -9.11 -17.18 -3.11
C LEU A 504 -10.05 -18.27 -3.61
N ARG A 505 -9.70 -19.02 -4.68
CA ARG A 505 -10.49 -20.17 -5.17
C ARG A 505 -10.65 -21.27 -4.11
N LYS A 506 -9.56 -21.59 -3.39
CA LYS A 506 -9.63 -22.55 -2.27
C LYS A 506 -10.60 -22.04 -1.19
N ARG A 507 -10.49 -20.75 -0.85
CA ARG A 507 -11.34 -20.08 0.16
C ARG A 507 -12.81 -19.98 -0.22
N VAL A 508 -13.15 -19.81 -1.50
CA VAL A 508 -14.54 -19.84 -1.99
C VAL A 508 -15.23 -21.17 -1.64
N LYS A 509 -14.55 -22.31 -1.84
CA LYS A 509 -15.09 -23.64 -1.49
C LYS A 509 -15.32 -23.78 0.01
N LYS A 510 -14.41 -23.21 0.82
CA LYS A 510 -14.49 -23.19 2.28
C LYS A 510 -15.58 -22.26 2.79
N GLU A 511 -15.77 -21.09 2.18
CA GLU A 511 -16.85 -20.15 2.52
C GLU A 511 -18.22 -20.78 2.30
N LYS A 512 -18.42 -21.47 1.16
CA LYS A 512 -19.68 -22.20 0.90
C LYS A 512 -19.93 -23.29 1.94
N THR A 513 -18.89 -24.00 2.34
CA THR A 513 -18.97 -25.02 3.39
C THR A 513 -19.31 -24.39 4.75
N ALA A 514 -18.63 -23.31 5.12
CA ALA A 514 -18.87 -22.56 6.35
C ALA A 514 -20.31 -22.03 6.41
N ALA A 515 -20.80 -21.41 5.33
CA ALA A 515 -22.17 -20.94 5.24
C ALA A 515 -23.21 -22.06 5.47
N ARG A 516 -23.02 -23.24 4.87
CA ARG A 516 -23.87 -24.41 5.11
C ARG A 516 -23.81 -24.89 6.56
N LEU A 517 -22.62 -24.90 7.16
CA LEU A 517 -22.44 -25.29 8.56
C LEU A 517 -23.07 -24.28 9.53
N ARG A 518 -23.01 -22.97 9.26
CA ARG A 518 -23.71 -21.93 10.04
C ARG A 518 -25.23 -22.17 10.04
N ILE A 519 -25.81 -22.37 8.85
CA ILE A 519 -27.26 -22.66 8.70
C ILE A 519 -27.62 -23.97 9.42
N ARG A 520 -26.82 -25.02 9.20
CA ARG A 520 -27.05 -26.32 9.83
C ARG A 520 -26.99 -26.21 11.35
N LEU A 521 -25.98 -25.55 11.90
CA LEU A 521 -25.84 -25.35 13.35
C LEU A 521 -27.00 -24.52 13.91
N SER A 522 -27.39 -23.44 13.23
CA SER A 522 -28.53 -22.60 13.63
C SER A 522 -29.84 -23.40 13.77
N SER A 523 -30.06 -24.40 12.89
CA SER A 523 -31.22 -25.30 13.00
C SER A 523 -31.27 -26.13 14.29
N TYR A 524 -30.14 -26.30 15.00
CA TYR A 524 -30.09 -27.04 16.27
C TYR A 524 -30.68 -26.26 17.44
N LYS A 525 -30.83 -24.93 17.34
CA LYS A 525 -31.48 -24.13 18.39
C LYS A 525 -32.84 -24.71 18.76
N LYS A 526 -33.73 -24.85 17.76
CA LYS A 526 -35.07 -25.44 17.93
C LYS A 526 -35.02 -26.90 18.42
N ARG A 527 -34.04 -27.68 17.95
CA ARG A 527 -33.88 -29.10 18.36
C ARG A 527 -33.52 -29.21 19.85
N ILE A 528 -32.63 -28.34 20.32
CA ILE A 528 -32.23 -28.26 21.73
C ILE A 528 -33.40 -27.76 22.58
N ASP A 529 -34.16 -26.76 22.13
CA ASP A 529 -35.36 -26.28 22.84
C ASP A 529 -36.43 -27.37 23.01
N ILE A 530 -36.65 -28.17 21.96
CA ILE A 530 -37.56 -29.33 22.03
C ILE A 530 -37.01 -30.38 22.99
N TYR A 531 -35.71 -30.72 22.89
CA TYR A 531 -35.07 -31.70 23.75
C TYR A 531 -35.12 -31.31 25.24
N ASN A 532 -34.79 -30.05 25.57
CA ASN A 532 -34.81 -29.54 26.94
C ASN A 532 -36.22 -29.56 27.54
N ARG A 533 -37.25 -29.14 26.77
CA ARG A 533 -38.65 -29.23 27.20
C ARG A 533 -39.09 -30.67 27.45
N LEU A 534 -38.71 -31.60 26.57
CA LEU A 534 -39.07 -33.01 26.72
C LEU A 534 -38.32 -33.70 27.85
N ARG A 535 -37.04 -33.37 28.07
CA ARG A 535 -36.24 -33.88 29.20
C ARG A 535 -36.85 -33.49 30.55
N LEU A 536 -37.31 -32.24 30.70
CA LEU A 536 -38.02 -31.78 31.88
C LEU A 536 -39.33 -32.57 32.10
N ARG A 537 -40.05 -32.91 31.02
CA ARG A 537 -41.28 -33.71 31.07
C ARG A 537 -41.03 -35.21 31.29
N SER A 538 -39.96 -35.79 30.76
CA SER A 538 -39.65 -37.22 30.91
C SER A 538 -39.14 -37.57 32.31
N LEU A 539 -38.48 -36.62 32.99
CA LEU A 539 -38.17 -36.71 34.43
C LEU A 539 -39.45 -36.91 35.28
N HIS A 540 -40.62 -36.48 34.78
CA HIS A 540 -41.91 -36.61 35.46
C HIS A 540 -42.77 -37.80 34.99
N ARG A 541 -42.43 -38.49 33.87
CA ARG A 541 -43.33 -39.48 33.23
C ARG A 541 -42.66 -40.74 32.66
N GLY A 542 -41.41 -41.04 33.01
CA GLY A 542 -40.81 -42.37 32.80
C GLY A 542 -40.74 -42.90 31.36
N THR A 543 -40.82 -42.06 30.31
CA THR A 543 -40.89 -42.49 28.91
C THR A 543 -39.70 -42.01 28.06
N GLN A 544 -39.40 -42.77 26.99
CA GLN A 544 -38.14 -42.93 26.26
C GLN A 544 -37.26 -41.67 26.02
N ARG A 545 -35.95 -41.87 26.23
CA ARG A 545 -34.86 -40.90 25.94
C ARG A 545 -34.72 -40.67 24.43
N LYS A 546 -35.14 -39.50 23.93
CA LYS A 546 -34.73 -39.01 22.60
C LYS A 546 -33.20 -38.80 22.56
N ARG A 547 -32.59 -39.02 21.39
CA ARG A 547 -31.15 -38.82 21.17
C ARG A 547 -30.77 -37.35 21.41
N ASP A 548 -29.81 -37.12 22.30
CA ASP A 548 -29.31 -35.78 22.65
C ASP A 548 -28.70 -35.08 21.41
N PRO A 549 -29.18 -33.89 21.01
CA PRO A 549 -28.63 -33.16 19.87
C PRO A 549 -27.27 -32.48 20.15
N ILE A 550 -26.84 -32.36 21.40
CA ILE A 550 -25.65 -31.59 21.82
C ILE A 550 -24.33 -32.18 21.27
N PRO A 551 -24.06 -33.50 21.33
CA PRO A 551 -22.82 -34.06 20.77
C PRO A 551 -22.65 -33.79 19.27
N LEU A 552 -23.75 -33.84 18.52
CA LEU A 552 -23.74 -33.55 17.09
C LEU A 552 -23.55 -32.05 16.82
N ALA A 553 -24.18 -31.18 17.62
CA ALA A 553 -23.91 -29.73 17.56
C ALA A 553 -22.44 -29.41 17.87
N ARG A 554 -21.82 -30.07 18.86
CA ARG A 554 -20.37 -29.94 19.15
C ARG A 554 -19.50 -30.38 17.98
N SER A 555 -19.84 -31.48 17.30
CA SER A 555 -19.13 -31.91 16.09
C SER A 555 -19.24 -30.89 14.95
N ILE A 556 -20.44 -30.33 14.73
CA ILE A 556 -20.64 -29.26 13.74
C ILE A 556 -19.82 -28.01 14.10
N ILE A 557 -19.75 -27.65 15.38
CA ILE A 557 -18.94 -26.52 15.86
C ILE A 557 -17.45 -26.73 15.56
N GLN A 558 -16.91 -27.93 15.79
CA GLN A 558 -15.50 -28.23 15.49
C GLN A 558 -15.22 -28.08 13.98
N ASN A 559 -16.10 -28.65 13.14
CA ASN A 559 -15.98 -28.53 11.68
C ASN A 559 -16.14 -27.08 11.21
N LEU A 560 -17.07 -26.32 11.81
CA LEU A 560 -17.28 -24.92 11.48
C LEU A 560 -16.04 -24.10 11.84
N ALA A 561 -15.49 -24.26 13.03
CA ALA A 561 -14.30 -23.54 13.46
C ALA A 561 -13.06 -23.81 12.58
N GLU A 562 -12.94 -25.04 12.05
CA GLU A 562 -11.91 -25.43 11.08
C GLU A 562 -12.04 -24.65 9.76
N VAL A 563 -13.25 -24.54 9.21
CA VAL A 563 -13.44 -23.92 7.88
C VAL A 563 -13.71 -22.41 7.93
N GLU A 564 -14.16 -21.87 9.05
CA GLU A 564 -14.57 -20.45 9.17
C GLU A 564 -13.39 -19.49 8.95
N ASN A 565 -12.20 -19.83 9.47
CA ASN A 565 -10.98 -19.05 9.24
C ASN A 565 -10.32 -19.32 7.87
N GLU A 566 -10.73 -20.40 7.19
CA GLU A 566 -10.30 -20.77 5.84
C GLU A 566 -11.29 -20.30 4.75
N GLY A 567 -12.40 -19.68 5.14
CA GLY A 567 -13.35 -19.05 4.22
C GLY A 567 -12.76 -17.81 3.54
N LEU A 568 -13.62 -17.14 2.76
CA LEU A 568 -13.21 -15.89 2.13
C LEU A 568 -12.88 -14.84 3.20
N PRO A 569 -11.83 -14.04 2.99
CA PRO A 569 -11.41 -13.07 3.98
C PRO A 569 -12.50 -12.01 4.18
N SER A 570 -12.80 -11.69 5.43
CA SER A 570 -13.66 -10.53 5.75
C SER A 570 -12.98 -9.22 5.31
N TYR A 571 -11.64 -9.16 5.32
CA TYR A 571 -10.87 -8.04 4.79
C TYR A 571 -9.73 -8.54 3.90
N LEU A 572 -9.81 -8.24 2.60
CA LEU A 572 -8.77 -8.53 1.62
C LEU A 572 -7.99 -7.25 1.29
N THR A 573 -6.67 -7.30 1.30
CA THR A 573 -5.83 -6.30 0.61
C THR A 573 -5.23 -6.95 -0.62
N TYR A 574 -5.31 -6.28 -1.77
CA TYR A 574 -4.72 -6.70 -3.03
C TYR A 574 -3.87 -5.55 -3.58
N TYR A 575 -2.60 -5.83 -3.87
CA TYR A 575 -1.65 -4.85 -4.40
C TYR A 575 -1.15 -5.25 -5.78
N SER A 576 -1.09 -4.28 -6.69
CA SER A 576 -0.50 -4.42 -8.02
C SER A 576 0.58 -3.35 -8.25
N PRO A 577 1.88 -3.72 -8.34
CA PRO A 577 2.99 -2.78 -8.56
C PRO A 577 3.22 -2.38 -10.03
N TRP A 578 2.61 -3.13 -10.96
CA TRP A 578 3.08 -3.18 -12.34
C TRP A 578 2.84 -1.93 -13.19
N PRO A 579 1.70 -1.21 -13.09
CA PRO A 579 1.48 -0.03 -13.93
C PRO A 579 2.58 1.03 -13.76
N ASP A 580 3.00 1.32 -12.52
CA ASP A 580 4.11 2.25 -12.25
C ASP A 580 5.45 1.75 -12.79
N HIS A 581 5.80 0.51 -12.42
CA HIS A 581 7.07 -0.12 -12.81
C HIS A 581 7.33 0.01 -14.32
N PHE A 582 6.33 -0.28 -15.17
CA PHE A 582 6.49 -0.17 -16.62
C PHE A 582 6.34 1.25 -17.16
N ALA A 583 5.51 2.07 -16.52
CA ALA A 583 5.32 3.45 -16.95
C ALA A 583 6.62 4.25 -16.83
N HIS A 584 7.48 3.93 -15.85
CA HIS A 584 8.84 4.44 -15.78
C HIS A 584 9.62 4.16 -17.07
N PHE A 585 9.84 2.89 -17.40
CA PHE A 585 10.74 2.50 -18.50
C PHE A 585 10.22 2.82 -19.91
N LYS A 586 8.91 3.01 -20.06
CA LYS A 586 8.24 3.03 -21.38
C LYS A 586 7.43 4.28 -21.66
N GLY A 587 7.07 5.00 -20.60
CA GLY A 587 6.23 6.17 -20.65
C GLY A 587 4.79 5.86 -20.22
N PRO A 588 4.11 6.82 -19.57
CA PRO A 588 2.83 6.58 -18.91
C PRO A 588 1.65 6.36 -19.87
N PHE A 589 1.80 6.72 -21.14
CA PHE A 589 0.76 6.59 -22.17
C PHE A 589 1.18 5.65 -23.30
N SER A 590 2.23 4.86 -23.06
CA SER A 590 2.78 3.95 -24.06
C SER A 590 1.89 2.72 -24.27
N ASP A 591 2.12 2.02 -25.39
CA ASP A 591 1.40 0.80 -25.74
C ASP A 591 1.49 -0.28 -24.65
N GLU A 592 2.63 -0.35 -23.96
CA GLU A 592 2.87 -1.28 -22.85
C GLU A 592 1.94 -0.99 -21.64
N ILE A 593 1.39 0.22 -21.55
CA ILE A 593 0.46 0.63 -20.50
C ILE A 593 -0.99 0.53 -20.97
N ILE A 594 -1.31 1.09 -22.14
CA ILE A 594 -2.71 1.34 -22.54
C ILE A 594 -3.27 0.35 -23.57
N SER A 595 -2.45 -0.41 -24.29
CA SER A 595 -2.93 -1.30 -25.36
C SER A 595 -3.74 -2.49 -24.79
N PRO A 596 -4.44 -3.26 -25.65
CA PRO A 596 -5.09 -4.50 -25.22
C PRO A 596 -4.13 -5.50 -24.56
N THR A 597 -2.85 -5.47 -24.91
CA THR A 597 -1.79 -6.31 -24.31
C THR A 597 -1.05 -5.62 -23.17
N GLY A 598 -1.40 -4.37 -22.85
CA GLY A 598 -0.76 -3.54 -21.82
C GLY A 598 -1.28 -3.75 -20.41
N GLU A 599 -0.62 -3.09 -19.46
CA GLU A 599 -0.79 -3.33 -18.02
C GLU A 599 -2.16 -2.92 -17.47
N TYR A 600 -2.83 -1.91 -18.02
CA TYR A 600 -4.18 -1.54 -17.58
C TYR A 600 -5.19 -2.65 -17.87
N ASN A 601 -5.10 -3.29 -19.04
CA ASN A 601 -5.99 -4.40 -19.39
C ASN A 601 -5.60 -5.69 -18.63
N ARG A 602 -4.32 -5.86 -18.30
CA ARG A 602 -3.87 -6.95 -17.41
C ARG A 602 -4.44 -6.78 -16.00
N LEU A 603 -4.37 -5.59 -15.42
CA LEU A 603 -5.00 -5.26 -14.14
C LEU A 603 -6.52 -5.50 -14.19
N ASP A 604 -7.20 -5.01 -15.24
CA ASP A 604 -8.64 -5.22 -15.47
C ASP A 604 -9.01 -6.70 -15.43
N TYR A 605 -8.24 -7.55 -16.12
CA TYR A 605 -8.43 -9.00 -16.15
C TYR A 605 -8.40 -9.60 -14.75
N TRP A 606 -7.38 -9.28 -13.94
CA TRP A 606 -7.23 -9.83 -12.59
C TRP A 606 -8.31 -9.35 -11.63
N LEU A 607 -8.66 -8.05 -11.66
CA LEU A 607 -9.77 -7.49 -10.89
C LEU A 607 -11.11 -8.15 -11.27
N GLY A 608 -11.33 -8.42 -12.56
CA GLY A 608 -12.47 -9.17 -13.06
C GLY A 608 -12.54 -10.60 -12.49
N LYS A 609 -11.41 -11.31 -12.43
CA LYS A 609 -11.33 -12.66 -11.84
C LYS A 609 -11.63 -12.67 -10.34
N ILE A 610 -11.04 -11.74 -9.58
CA ILE A 610 -11.29 -11.62 -8.14
C ILE A 610 -12.77 -11.31 -7.88
N THR A 611 -13.34 -10.36 -8.63
CA THR A 611 -14.76 -10.01 -8.56
C THR A 611 -15.67 -11.23 -8.79
N LYS A 612 -15.33 -12.06 -9.78
CA LYS A 612 -16.08 -13.28 -10.09
C LYS A 612 -16.09 -14.26 -8.91
N LEU A 613 -14.98 -14.45 -8.20
CA LEU A 613 -14.92 -15.36 -7.04
C LEU A 613 -15.85 -14.92 -5.90
N TYR A 614 -15.94 -13.61 -5.63
CA TYR A 614 -16.85 -13.07 -4.62
C TYR A 614 -18.32 -13.24 -5.01
N LYS A 615 -18.64 -13.12 -6.31
CA LYS A 615 -19.98 -13.43 -6.84
C LYS A 615 -20.28 -14.92 -6.72
N GLU A 616 -19.34 -15.79 -7.11
CA GLU A 616 -19.49 -17.25 -7.02
C GLU A 616 -19.69 -17.73 -5.58
N ALA A 617 -19.09 -17.05 -4.60
CA ALA A 617 -19.27 -17.32 -3.18
C ALA A 617 -20.60 -16.79 -2.61
N GLY A 618 -21.34 -15.95 -3.35
CA GLY A 618 -22.60 -15.36 -2.90
C GLY A 618 -22.45 -14.25 -1.86
N ILE A 619 -21.26 -13.62 -1.77
CA ILE A 619 -20.98 -12.57 -0.78
C ILE A 619 -20.72 -11.19 -1.40
N PHE A 620 -20.73 -11.08 -2.73
CA PHE A 620 -20.49 -9.82 -3.45
C PHE A 620 -21.37 -8.68 -2.93
N ASP A 621 -22.65 -8.95 -2.67
CA ASP A 621 -23.62 -7.95 -2.22
C ASP A 621 -23.38 -7.43 -0.81
N LYS A 622 -22.57 -8.15 -0.03
CA LYS A 622 -22.15 -7.79 1.33
C LYS A 622 -20.73 -7.22 1.37
N THR A 623 -20.11 -7.06 0.20
CA THR A 623 -18.72 -6.64 0.04
C THR A 623 -18.66 -5.18 -0.39
N LEU A 624 -17.95 -4.37 0.40
CA LEU A 624 -17.54 -3.03 -0.01
C LEU A 624 -16.20 -3.13 -0.74
N TRP A 625 -16.11 -2.54 -1.91
CA TRP A 625 -14.89 -2.52 -2.71
C TRP A 625 -14.32 -1.11 -2.68
N GLY A 626 -13.04 -0.98 -2.32
CA GLY A 626 -12.32 0.28 -2.35
C GLY A 626 -11.03 0.12 -3.13
N MET A 627 -10.72 1.08 -4.01
CA MET A 627 -9.50 1.11 -4.80
C MET A 627 -8.83 2.47 -4.73
N ALA A 628 -7.53 2.48 -4.48
CA ALA A 628 -6.69 3.66 -4.47
C ALA A 628 -5.42 3.45 -5.32
N GLY A 629 -5.16 4.39 -6.22
CA GLY A 629 -3.84 4.64 -6.77
C GLY A 629 -3.01 5.40 -5.74
N ASP A 630 -1.71 5.16 -5.71
CA ASP A 630 -0.80 5.91 -4.83
C ASP A 630 -0.37 7.24 -5.47
N HIS A 631 -0.10 7.26 -6.78
CA HIS A 631 0.11 8.45 -7.60
C HIS A 631 -0.23 8.19 -9.08
N GLY A 632 -0.07 9.22 -9.90
CA GLY A 632 0.01 9.08 -11.35
C GLY A 632 1.42 9.38 -11.86
N LEU A 633 1.57 9.56 -13.17
CA LEU A 633 2.86 9.70 -13.85
C LEU A 633 2.77 10.67 -15.04
N THR A 634 3.82 11.44 -15.30
CA THR A 634 3.91 12.34 -16.46
C THR A 634 5.03 11.92 -17.42
N PRO A 635 4.87 12.15 -18.74
CA PRO A 635 5.93 11.91 -19.71
C PRO A 635 7.18 12.77 -19.45
N VAL A 636 8.34 12.19 -19.73
CA VAL A 636 9.64 12.84 -19.77
C VAL A 636 10.18 12.79 -21.20
N TYR A 637 10.51 13.96 -21.73
CA TYR A 637 11.10 14.14 -23.06
C TYR A 637 12.55 14.60 -22.97
N TYR A 638 12.91 15.33 -21.91
CA TYR A 638 14.24 15.88 -21.69
C TYR A 638 14.74 15.56 -20.28
N LEU A 639 16.03 15.28 -20.17
CA LEU A 639 16.71 14.90 -18.95
C LEU A 639 17.71 15.98 -18.54
N LEU A 640 17.73 16.30 -17.25
CA LEU A 640 18.64 17.27 -16.65
C LEU A 640 19.19 16.74 -15.34
N GLN A 641 20.44 17.06 -15.02
CA GLN A 641 21.07 16.72 -13.73
C GLN A 641 21.27 17.99 -12.89
N PRO A 642 20.42 18.25 -11.88
CA PRO A 642 20.51 19.48 -11.08
C PRO A 642 21.87 19.70 -10.43
N GLU A 643 22.55 18.64 -10.01
CA GLU A 643 23.87 18.71 -9.38
C GLU A 643 24.93 19.29 -10.32
N ARG A 644 24.88 18.90 -11.60
CA ARG A 644 25.79 19.41 -12.63
C ARG A 644 25.49 20.88 -12.91
N GLU A 645 24.22 21.20 -13.16
CA GLU A 645 23.82 22.58 -13.48
C GLU A 645 24.11 23.57 -12.35
N ILE A 646 23.92 23.14 -11.09
CA ILE A 646 24.10 23.99 -9.91
C ILE A 646 25.52 23.89 -9.37
N PHE A 647 25.88 22.74 -8.80
CA PHE A 647 27.07 22.62 -7.95
C PHE A 647 28.36 22.45 -8.74
N GLU A 648 28.35 21.65 -9.83
CA GLU A 648 29.55 21.53 -10.67
C GLU A 648 29.87 22.85 -11.39
N SER A 649 28.85 23.57 -11.85
CA SER A 649 29.01 24.91 -12.42
C SER A 649 29.59 25.90 -11.40
N LEU A 650 29.06 25.92 -10.17
CA LEU A 650 29.62 26.74 -9.07
C LEU A 650 31.08 26.38 -8.76
N ASN A 651 31.42 25.08 -8.75
CA ASN A 651 32.79 24.62 -8.55
C ASN A 651 33.73 25.12 -9.66
N LYS A 652 33.28 25.08 -10.94
CA LYS A 652 34.03 25.63 -12.08
C LYS A 652 34.24 27.14 -11.99
N GLU A 653 33.31 27.85 -11.35
CA GLU A 653 33.39 29.30 -11.07
C GLU A 653 34.20 29.63 -9.79
N GLY A 654 34.87 28.63 -9.19
CA GLY A 654 35.71 28.82 -8.00
C GLY A 654 34.96 28.87 -6.67
N ILE A 655 33.67 28.50 -6.65
CA ILE A 655 32.88 28.31 -5.42
C ILE A 655 32.90 26.82 -5.08
N LYS A 656 33.85 26.40 -4.23
CA LYS A 656 33.98 25.00 -3.81
C LYS A 656 32.80 24.59 -2.91
N ILE A 657 31.99 23.64 -3.39
CA ILE A 657 30.85 23.03 -2.69
C ILE A 657 31.05 21.52 -2.62
N LEU A 658 31.00 20.97 -1.41
CA LEU A 658 31.09 19.53 -1.16
C LEU A 658 29.70 18.91 -1.17
N VAL A 659 29.40 18.12 -2.21
CA VAL A 659 28.11 17.48 -2.43
C VAL A 659 28.18 15.99 -2.08
N LYS A 660 27.20 15.49 -1.33
CA LYS A 660 26.98 14.05 -1.14
C LYS A 660 25.67 13.60 -1.78
N LYS A 661 25.76 12.80 -2.83
CA LYS A 661 24.58 12.18 -3.47
C LYS A 661 24.26 10.83 -2.82
N VAL A 662 23.09 10.71 -2.20
CA VAL A 662 22.67 9.49 -1.46
C VAL A 662 21.76 8.57 -2.27
N SER A 663 21.19 9.06 -3.37
CA SER A 663 20.32 8.35 -4.32
C SER A 663 21.06 7.90 -5.59
N SER A 664 20.53 6.93 -6.34
CA SER A 664 20.87 6.71 -7.74
C SER A 664 20.02 7.61 -8.66
N ASP A 665 20.38 7.70 -9.94
CA ASP A 665 19.48 8.27 -10.96
C ASP A 665 18.32 7.29 -11.22
N GLU A 666 17.15 7.80 -11.57
CA GLU A 666 16.00 6.98 -11.92
C GLU A 666 16.32 6.12 -13.16
N GLY A 667 16.12 4.80 -13.04
CA GLY A 667 16.59 3.79 -14.02
C GLY A 667 18.01 3.24 -13.77
N GLU A 668 18.64 3.55 -12.65
CA GLU A 668 19.86 2.88 -12.16
C GLU A 668 19.57 1.79 -11.13
N GLY A 669 20.57 0.95 -10.84
CA GLY A 669 20.44 -0.15 -9.89
C GLY A 669 20.28 0.28 -8.42
N PRO A 670 19.84 -0.65 -7.56
CA PRO A 670 19.63 -0.42 -6.13
C PRO A 670 20.94 -0.07 -5.41
N LYS A 671 20.88 0.81 -4.40
CA LYS A 671 22.05 1.11 -3.55
C LYS A 671 22.13 0.21 -2.32
N LEU A 672 23.33 -0.30 -2.08
CA LEU A 672 23.66 -1.04 -0.87
C LEU A 672 24.34 -0.13 0.14
N LYS A 673 23.73 0.05 1.31
CA LYS A 673 24.30 0.77 2.45
C LYS A 673 24.54 -0.17 3.61
N HIS A 674 25.63 0.01 4.35
CA HIS A 674 25.91 -0.87 5.48
C HIS A 674 24.94 -0.61 6.66
N PRO A 675 24.06 -1.57 7.02
CA PRO A 675 22.98 -1.31 7.98
C PRO A 675 23.48 -0.97 9.39
N LEU A 676 24.57 -1.61 9.84
CA LEU A 676 25.12 -1.45 11.19
C LEU A 676 26.23 -0.38 11.30
N ARG A 677 26.69 0.15 10.16
CA ARG A 677 27.83 1.09 10.07
C ARG A 677 27.55 2.11 8.97
N PRO A 678 26.46 2.90 9.09
CA PRO A 678 26.09 3.86 8.06
C PRO A 678 27.17 4.94 7.91
N GLU A 679 27.38 5.41 6.69
CA GLU A 679 28.27 6.53 6.42
C GLU A 679 27.75 7.82 7.07
N SER A 680 28.65 8.61 7.66
CA SER A 680 28.34 9.92 8.24
C SER A 680 28.05 10.95 7.15
N MET A 681 27.02 11.77 7.36
CA MET A 681 26.69 12.89 6.45
C MET A 681 27.34 14.23 6.85
N LYS A 682 28.11 14.26 7.94
CA LYS A 682 28.95 15.41 8.30
C LYS A 682 30.12 15.57 7.34
N GLY A 683 30.54 16.81 7.12
CA GLY A 683 31.67 17.15 6.23
C GLY A 683 31.26 17.47 4.80
N TYR A 684 29.97 17.60 4.53
CA TYR A 684 29.41 18.02 3.24
C TYR A 684 28.60 19.31 3.41
N ASP A 685 28.61 20.17 2.39
CA ASP A 685 27.81 21.39 2.33
C ASP A 685 26.33 21.08 2.06
N VAL A 686 26.10 20.06 1.23
CA VAL A 686 24.77 19.62 0.83
C VAL A 686 24.71 18.11 0.65
N VAL A 687 23.64 17.52 1.15
CA VAL A 687 23.26 16.13 0.84
C VAL A 687 22.08 16.18 -0.11
N VAL A 688 22.20 15.49 -1.25
CA VAL A 688 21.18 15.50 -2.31
C VAL A 688 20.63 14.11 -2.55
N GLY A 689 19.33 14.07 -2.84
CA GLY A 689 18.67 12.85 -3.27
C GLY A 689 17.55 13.13 -4.26
N SER A 690 17.60 12.44 -5.40
CA SER A 690 16.54 12.46 -6.39
C SER A 690 15.63 11.26 -6.26
N THR A 691 14.40 11.43 -6.71
CA THR A 691 13.38 10.40 -6.75
C THR A 691 12.63 10.46 -8.06
N ALA A 692 12.56 9.32 -8.77
CA ALA A 692 11.58 9.07 -9.82
C ALA A 692 11.52 10.12 -10.93
N GLY A 693 12.60 10.87 -11.14
CA GLY A 693 12.65 11.96 -12.12
C GLY A 693 11.89 13.25 -11.75
N GLY A 694 11.10 13.32 -10.67
CA GLY A 694 10.21 14.47 -10.42
C GLY A 694 10.28 15.16 -9.06
N ASN A 695 10.99 14.64 -8.06
CA ASN A 695 11.35 15.41 -6.86
C ASN A 695 12.84 15.26 -6.60
N HIS A 696 13.49 16.38 -6.35
CA HIS A 696 14.88 16.40 -5.94
C HIS A 696 14.97 17.17 -4.61
N ASN A 697 15.43 16.47 -3.57
CA ASN A 697 15.57 17.01 -2.22
C ASN A 697 17.02 17.43 -2.00
N MET A 698 17.19 18.63 -1.44
CA MET A 698 18.49 19.15 -1.04
C MET A 698 18.46 19.47 0.45
N GLU A 699 19.37 18.85 1.18
CA GLU A 699 19.54 19.02 2.62
C GLU A 699 20.80 19.85 2.88
N PHE A 700 20.59 21.07 3.39
CA PHE A 700 21.64 22.02 3.74
C PHE A 700 21.77 22.14 5.26
N PHE A 701 22.88 22.69 5.72
CA PHE A 701 23.21 22.73 7.15
C PHE A 701 23.49 24.15 7.63
N LYS A 702 22.90 24.52 8.76
CA LYS A 702 23.28 25.75 9.48
C LYS A 702 24.72 25.68 9.99
N SER A 703 25.11 24.53 10.56
CA SER A 703 26.49 24.24 10.93
C SER A 703 26.72 22.72 11.04
N GLN A 704 27.99 22.32 10.95
CA GLN A 704 28.41 20.92 11.13
C GLN A 704 28.61 20.53 12.61
N GLY A 705 28.45 21.50 13.53
CA GLY A 705 28.72 21.36 14.97
C GLY A 705 27.43 21.37 15.81
N LYS A 706 27.36 22.28 16.78
CA LYS A 706 26.27 22.34 17.79
C LYS A 706 24.87 22.47 17.18
N ASN A 707 24.72 23.12 16.01
CA ASN A 707 23.41 23.34 15.37
C ASN A 707 23.11 22.34 14.25
N TRP A 708 23.80 21.20 14.19
CA TRP A 708 23.58 20.15 13.17
C TRP A 708 22.11 19.72 13.05
N ARG A 709 21.40 19.61 14.18
CA ARG A 709 20.02 19.16 14.24
C ARG A 709 19.00 20.19 13.75
N GLU A 710 19.38 21.46 13.60
CA GLU A 710 18.46 22.51 13.17
C GLU A 710 18.35 22.59 11.64
N GLN A 711 17.12 22.58 11.14
CA GLN A 711 16.84 22.85 9.73
C GLN A 711 17.11 24.33 9.37
N PRO A 712 17.80 24.63 8.26
CA PRO A 712 17.91 25.99 7.74
C PRO A 712 16.56 26.53 7.26
N THR A 713 16.36 27.82 7.43
CA THR A 713 15.25 28.58 6.83
C THR A 713 15.70 29.29 5.56
N TYR A 714 14.75 29.83 4.79
CA TYR A 714 15.01 30.65 3.61
C TYR A 714 16.03 31.76 3.89
N LYS A 715 15.92 32.46 5.02
CA LYS A 715 16.87 33.50 5.43
C LYS A 715 18.28 32.92 5.61
N ASP A 716 18.41 31.77 6.26
CA ASP A 716 19.70 31.11 6.45
C ASP A 716 20.33 30.70 5.11
N LEU A 717 19.52 30.27 4.13
CA LEU A 717 20.00 29.86 2.81
C LEU A 717 20.40 31.01 1.88
N GLN A 718 19.91 32.22 2.15
CA GLN A 718 20.35 33.43 1.44
C GLN A 718 21.72 33.92 1.91
N GLU A 719 22.15 33.51 3.11
CA GLU A 719 23.47 33.80 3.66
C GLU A 719 24.22 32.51 4.04
N LEU A 720 24.01 31.43 3.28
CA LEU A 720 24.54 30.11 3.61
C LEU A 720 26.07 30.18 3.65
N THR A 721 26.65 29.81 4.79
CA THR A 721 28.12 29.73 4.94
C THR A 721 28.57 28.31 4.62
N LEU A 722 29.33 28.17 3.54
CA LEU A 722 29.92 26.90 3.11
C LEU A 722 31.05 26.49 4.06
N LEU A 723 31.46 25.22 3.99
CA LEU A 723 32.62 24.66 4.67
C LEU A 723 33.93 25.38 4.33
N SER A 724 34.00 26.00 3.16
CA SER A 724 35.10 26.87 2.76
C SER A 724 35.12 28.24 3.47
N GLY A 725 34.09 28.56 4.25
CA GLY A 725 33.89 29.87 4.89
C GLY A 725 33.21 30.91 3.99
N ARG A 726 33.03 30.61 2.69
CA ARG A 726 32.37 31.52 1.74
C ARG A 726 30.86 31.55 1.97
N LYS A 727 30.27 32.75 1.91
CA LYS A 727 28.82 32.95 1.93
C LYS A 727 28.22 32.89 0.52
N ILE A 728 27.04 32.30 0.37
CA ILE A 728 26.33 32.19 -0.91
C ILE A 728 24.81 32.30 -0.74
N ALA A 729 24.15 32.94 -1.70
CA ALA A 729 22.70 33.00 -1.83
C ALA A 729 22.18 31.74 -2.56
N MET A 730 22.15 30.61 -1.86
CA MET A 730 21.96 29.29 -2.49
C MET A 730 20.61 29.16 -3.22
N VAL A 731 19.53 29.73 -2.68
CA VAL A 731 18.21 29.67 -3.32
C VAL A 731 18.21 30.41 -4.66
N ASP A 732 18.92 31.53 -4.75
CA ASP A 732 19.01 32.32 -5.98
C ASP A 732 19.86 31.59 -7.03
N GLU A 733 20.95 30.93 -6.61
CA GLU A 733 21.75 30.07 -7.50
C GLU A 733 20.93 28.92 -8.09
N ILE A 734 20.14 28.23 -7.27
CA ILE A 734 19.25 27.15 -7.72
C ILE A 734 18.24 27.68 -8.75
N LEU A 735 17.55 28.78 -8.45
CA LEU A 735 16.55 29.38 -9.35
C LEU A 735 17.15 29.87 -10.66
N ASN A 736 18.34 30.47 -10.60
CA ASN A 736 18.99 31.05 -11.77
C ASN A 736 19.54 29.98 -12.70
N ARG A 737 20.11 28.90 -12.16
CA ARG A 737 20.76 27.85 -12.93
C ARG A 737 19.79 26.81 -13.47
N LEU A 738 18.73 26.47 -12.74
CA LEU A 738 17.70 25.56 -13.27
C LEU A 738 16.70 26.29 -14.18
N ALA A 739 16.54 27.60 -14.00
CA ALA A 739 15.81 28.47 -14.91
C ALA A 739 14.45 27.90 -15.36
N ASP A 740 14.21 27.79 -16.67
CA ASP A 740 12.93 27.35 -17.23
C ASP A 740 12.70 25.82 -17.21
N SER A 741 13.67 25.04 -16.73
CA SER A 741 13.50 23.61 -16.44
C SER A 741 12.85 23.32 -15.08
N LEU A 742 12.91 24.29 -14.16
CA LEU A 742 12.28 24.21 -12.85
C LEU A 742 10.82 24.65 -12.94
N ASP A 743 9.91 23.85 -12.39
CA ASP A 743 8.52 24.29 -12.21
C ASP A 743 8.44 25.24 -11.01
N TYR A 744 8.82 24.76 -9.83
CA TYR A 744 9.08 25.59 -8.67
C TYR A 744 9.92 24.84 -7.65
N LEU A 745 10.56 25.62 -6.77
CA LEU A 745 11.12 25.12 -5.52
C LEU A 745 10.23 25.49 -4.35
N VAL A 746 10.29 24.68 -3.30
CA VAL A 746 9.66 24.95 -2.01
C VAL A 746 10.76 24.93 -0.95
N VAL A 747 10.68 25.88 -0.01
CA VAL A 747 11.65 26.05 1.09
C VAL A 747 10.95 26.48 2.37
N ARG A 748 11.51 26.09 3.52
CA ARG A 748 11.02 26.51 4.85
C ARG A 748 11.26 28.00 5.07
N ASP A 749 10.26 28.72 5.56
CA ASP A 749 10.39 30.14 5.95
C ASP A 749 10.15 30.32 7.46
N GLY A 750 10.36 29.26 8.23
CA GLY A 750 10.22 29.24 9.68
C GLY A 750 10.20 27.82 10.24
N LYS A 751 10.08 27.72 11.57
CA LYS A 751 9.89 26.43 12.25
C LYS A 751 8.56 25.82 11.83
N CYS A 752 8.59 24.56 11.41
CA CYS A 752 7.43 23.82 10.94
C CYS A 752 7.18 22.60 11.83
N ASN A 753 5.91 22.30 12.10
CA ASN A 753 5.48 21.15 12.87
C ASN A 753 4.07 20.72 12.46
N LEU A 754 3.49 19.76 13.18
CA LEU A 754 2.15 19.23 12.92
C LEU A 754 1.03 20.27 12.98
N ASN A 755 1.16 21.32 13.79
CA ASN A 755 0.11 22.32 14.00
C ASN A 755 0.34 23.59 13.18
N SER A 756 1.58 23.92 12.83
CA SER A 756 1.89 25.14 12.11
C SER A 756 3.06 24.96 11.17
N THR A 757 2.93 25.50 9.96
CA THR A 757 4.01 25.51 8.97
C THR A 757 4.03 26.84 8.23
N ARG A 758 5.23 27.26 7.81
CA ARG A 758 5.43 28.44 6.98
C ARG A 758 6.46 28.12 5.90
N SER A 759 6.06 28.22 4.65
CA SER A 759 6.88 27.84 3.49
C SER A 759 6.77 28.88 2.38
N LEU A 760 7.82 28.97 1.57
CA LEU A 760 7.84 29.78 0.36
C LEU A 760 7.90 28.86 -0.86
N VAL A 761 7.11 29.18 -1.88
CA VAL A 761 7.17 28.59 -3.21
C VAL A 761 7.81 29.62 -4.14
N MET A 762 8.80 29.23 -4.93
CA MET A 762 9.52 30.16 -5.80
C MET A 762 9.76 29.58 -7.19
N ARG A 763 9.67 30.46 -8.20
CA ARG A 763 9.98 30.17 -9.61
C ARG A 763 10.66 31.39 -10.24
N LYS A 764 11.57 31.14 -11.18
CA LYS A 764 12.11 32.19 -12.06
C LYS A 764 11.19 32.38 -13.28
N GLU A 765 10.74 33.61 -13.50
CA GLU A 765 9.97 34.02 -14.67
C GLU A 765 10.71 35.13 -15.42
N GLY A 766 11.30 34.79 -16.57
CA GLY A 766 12.22 35.69 -17.25
C GLY A 766 13.42 36.01 -16.35
N GLN A 767 13.62 37.29 -16.04
CA GLN A 767 14.70 37.76 -15.15
C GLN A 767 14.26 37.94 -13.68
N LYS A 768 12.98 37.69 -13.34
CA LYS A 768 12.44 37.94 -12.01
C LYS A 768 12.20 36.64 -11.25
N ILE A 769 12.58 36.62 -9.98
CA ILE A 769 12.19 35.55 -9.04
C ILE A 769 10.83 35.91 -8.46
N ARG A 770 9.85 35.04 -8.66
CA ARG A 770 8.51 35.15 -8.08
C ARG A 770 8.39 34.28 -6.84
N LYS A 771 7.59 34.74 -5.87
CA LYS A 771 7.41 34.10 -4.57
C LYS A 771 5.92 33.95 -4.23
N ALA A 772 5.57 32.84 -3.61
CA ALA A 772 4.29 32.66 -2.94
C ALA A 772 4.52 32.23 -1.49
N LEU A 773 3.69 32.75 -0.59
CA LEU A 773 3.69 32.41 0.82
C LEU A 773 2.59 31.40 1.11
N VAL A 774 2.95 30.30 1.79
CA VAL A 774 2.01 29.30 2.30
C VAL A 774 2.15 29.19 3.80
N ILE A 775 1.07 29.48 4.53
CA ILE A 775 1.02 29.35 5.99
C ILE A 775 -0.10 28.40 6.36
N ARG A 776 0.17 27.46 7.27
CA ARG A 776 -0.85 26.62 7.88
C ARG A 776 -0.91 26.85 9.37
N GLN A 777 -2.11 26.95 9.90
CA GLN A 777 -2.40 26.86 11.32
C GLN A 777 -3.55 25.88 11.49
N HIS A 778 -3.26 24.73 12.10
CA HIS A 778 -4.14 23.57 12.19
C HIS A 778 -4.70 23.16 10.82
N ASP A 779 -6.01 23.29 10.58
CA ASP A 779 -6.69 22.96 9.34
C ASP A 779 -6.92 24.16 8.41
N ARG A 780 -6.55 25.37 8.83
CA ARG A 780 -6.65 26.62 8.08
C ARG A 780 -5.34 26.91 7.37
N ILE A 781 -5.43 27.26 6.09
CA ILE A 781 -4.29 27.51 5.23
C ILE A 781 -4.47 28.84 4.51
N PHE A 782 -3.44 29.67 4.58
CA PHE A 782 -3.31 30.91 3.82
C PHE A 782 -2.34 30.71 2.67
N TYR A 783 -2.74 31.21 1.49
CA TYR A 783 -1.90 31.28 0.30
C TYR A 783 -1.95 32.69 -0.26
N HIS A 784 -0.77 33.26 -0.56
CA HIS A 784 -0.67 34.52 -1.26
C HIS A 784 0.49 34.51 -2.24
N SER A 785 0.25 35.02 -3.45
CA SER A 785 1.30 35.27 -4.43
C SER A 785 0.92 36.45 -5.32
N GLU A 786 1.92 37.23 -5.72
CA GLU A 786 1.76 38.30 -6.72
C GLU A 786 1.38 37.77 -8.10
N THR A 787 1.80 36.52 -8.38
CA THR A 787 1.58 35.81 -9.64
C THR A 787 0.97 34.46 -9.35
N ASP A 788 0.14 33.93 -10.24
CA ASP A 788 -0.52 32.64 -10.01
C ASP A 788 0.43 31.44 -10.18
N LEU A 789 1.37 31.26 -9.22
CA LEU A 789 2.43 30.26 -9.27
C LEU A 789 1.90 28.82 -9.22
N LEU A 790 0.81 28.61 -8.48
CA LEU A 790 0.14 27.31 -8.37
C LEU A 790 -1.04 27.16 -9.34
N GLU A 791 -1.20 28.09 -10.29
CA GLU A 791 -2.19 28.05 -11.36
C GLU A 791 -3.65 27.87 -10.86
N LEU A 792 -3.96 28.50 -9.73
CA LEU A 792 -5.26 28.40 -9.05
C LEU A 792 -6.38 29.12 -9.80
N SER A 793 -6.04 30.10 -10.63
CA SER A 793 -6.96 30.88 -11.47
C SER A 793 -7.20 30.27 -12.85
N LYS A 794 -6.51 29.17 -13.19
CA LYS A 794 -6.64 28.46 -14.47
C LYS A 794 -7.44 27.18 -14.31
N LEU A 795 -8.27 26.88 -15.30
CA LEU A 795 -8.96 25.59 -15.38
C LEU A 795 -8.02 24.53 -15.97
N SER A 796 -8.17 23.29 -15.53
CA SER A 796 -7.42 22.16 -16.07
C SER A 796 -7.76 21.91 -17.54
N GLN A 797 -6.73 21.77 -18.37
CA GLN A 797 -6.84 21.43 -19.79
C GLN A 797 -7.12 19.94 -20.04
N TYR A 798 -7.01 19.09 -19.01
CA TYR A 798 -7.17 17.63 -19.13
C TYR A 798 -8.64 17.18 -18.96
N ARG A 799 -9.56 18.14 -18.83
CA ARG A 799 -10.98 17.88 -18.53
C ARG A 799 -11.87 18.86 -19.25
N LYS A 800 -13.13 18.46 -19.41
CA LYS A 800 -14.19 19.39 -19.80
C LYS A 800 -14.40 20.43 -18.69
N ALA A 801 -14.72 21.66 -19.08
CA ALA A 801 -15.04 22.72 -18.14
C ALA A 801 -16.18 22.28 -17.20
N PRO A 802 -16.10 22.61 -15.89
CA PRO A 802 -17.13 22.23 -14.94
C PRO A 802 -18.44 22.97 -15.24
N SER A 803 -19.57 22.32 -14.95
CA SER A 803 -20.90 22.95 -15.07
C SER A 803 -21.16 23.99 -13.97
N ASP A 804 -20.43 23.94 -12.86
CA ASP A 804 -20.57 24.83 -11.70
C ASP A 804 -19.34 25.73 -11.55
N LEU A 805 -19.19 26.68 -12.48
CA LEU A 805 -18.13 27.68 -12.43
C LEU A 805 -18.33 28.69 -11.28
N GLY A 806 -19.58 28.89 -10.84
CA GLY A 806 -19.91 29.84 -9.77
C GLY A 806 -19.28 29.46 -8.44
N HIS A 807 -19.34 28.17 -8.06
CA HIS A 807 -18.69 27.70 -6.83
C HIS A 807 -17.17 27.82 -6.87
N TYR A 808 -16.56 27.51 -8.03
CA TYR A 808 -15.12 27.71 -8.25
C TYR A 808 -14.72 29.18 -8.08
N GLN A 809 -15.46 30.10 -8.70
CA GLN A 809 -15.21 31.55 -8.59
C GLN A 809 -15.40 32.06 -7.15
N GLY A 810 -16.41 31.56 -6.43
CA GLY A 810 -16.64 31.89 -5.02
C GLY A 810 -15.48 31.46 -4.12
N LEU A 811 -14.98 30.23 -4.29
CA LEU A 811 -13.79 29.75 -3.57
C LEU A 811 -12.53 30.54 -3.95
N LEU A 812 -12.33 30.85 -5.22
CA LEU A 812 -11.19 31.65 -5.67
C LEU A 812 -11.22 33.06 -5.04
N GLN A 813 -12.39 33.69 -5.00
CA GLN A 813 -12.58 34.98 -4.33
C GLN A 813 -12.22 34.87 -2.85
N LYS A 814 -12.82 33.91 -2.14
CA LYS A 814 -12.61 33.70 -0.70
C LYS A 814 -11.15 33.42 -0.36
N CYS A 815 -10.56 32.39 -0.97
CA CYS A 815 -9.29 31.81 -0.55
C CYS A 815 -8.07 32.55 -1.08
N VAL A 816 -8.15 33.14 -2.28
CA VAL A 816 -6.99 33.77 -2.94
C VAL A 816 -7.07 35.30 -2.91
N LYS A 817 -8.26 35.87 -3.15
CA LYS A 817 -8.39 37.34 -3.33
C LYS A 817 -8.69 38.10 -2.05
N THR A 818 -9.49 37.54 -1.14
CA THR A 818 -9.95 38.26 0.07
C THR A 818 -9.28 37.82 1.36
N ALA A 819 -8.66 36.64 1.41
CA ALA A 819 -8.01 36.15 2.61
C ALA A 819 -6.89 37.10 3.06
N GLN A 820 -6.78 37.34 4.37
CA GLN A 820 -5.79 38.25 4.96
C GLN A 820 -4.86 37.48 5.89
N VAL A 821 -3.55 37.72 5.74
CA VAL A 821 -2.52 37.03 6.53
C VAL A 821 -2.67 37.24 8.04
N THR A 822 -3.24 38.36 8.46
CA THR A 822 -3.45 38.73 9.87
C THR A 822 -4.78 38.22 10.46
N ASN A 823 -5.67 37.62 9.65
CA ASN A 823 -6.99 37.18 10.07
C ASN A 823 -7.21 35.68 9.77
N LEU A 824 -7.05 34.83 10.76
CA LEU A 824 -7.17 33.37 10.64
C LEU A 824 -8.56 32.91 10.15
N ASP A 825 -9.63 33.62 10.51
CA ASP A 825 -11.01 33.26 10.11
C ASP A 825 -11.26 33.49 8.62
N SER A 826 -10.47 34.37 8.00
CA SER A 826 -10.50 34.59 6.55
C SER A 826 -9.81 33.48 5.76
N TRP A 827 -9.04 32.60 6.41
CA TRP A 827 -8.29 31.54 5.75
C TRP A 827 -9.21 30.37 5.37
N CYS A 828 -8.87 29.72 4.26
CA CYS A 828 -9.59 28.55 3.81
C CYS A 828 -9.10 27.28 4.52
N THR A 829 -10.04 26.38 4.77
CA THR A 829 -9.76 25.05 5.29
C THR A 829 -9.08 24.18 4.22
N GLN A 830 -8.43 23.09 4.64
CA GLN A 830 -7.85 22.12 3.71
C GLN A 830 -8.89 21.52 2.73
N GLU A 831 -10.15 21.37 3.15
CA GLU A 831 -11.22 20.87 2.28
C GLU A 831 -11.64 21.89 1.21
N GLU A 832 -11.73 23.17 1.58
CA GLU A 832 -12.00 24.27 0.63
C GLU A 832 -10.88 24.42 -0.40
N TRP A 833 -9.62 24.32 0.03
CA TRP A 833 -8.47 24.31 -0.88
C TRP A 833 -8.50 23.11 -1.83
N ARG A 834 -8.81 21.91 -1.33
CA ARG A 834 -8.92 20.72 -2.17
C ARG A 834 -10.03 20.88 -3.23
N HIS A 835 -11.17 21.45 -2.84
CA HIS A 835 -12.27 21.70 -3.77
C HIS A 835 -11.89 22.75 -4.81
N LEU A 836 -11.31 23.88 -4.42
CA LEU A 836 -10.84 24.91 -5.35
C LEU A 836 -9.85 24.32 -6.35
N ALA A 837 -8.80 23.66 -5.86
CA ALA A 837 -7.74 23.13 -6.71
C ALA A 837 -8.18 21.93 -7.56
N SER A 838 -9.30 21.27 -7.23
CA SER A 838 -9.84 20.17 -8.03
C SER A 838 -10.27 20.59 -9.46
N TYR A 839 -10.40 21.90 -9.70
CA TYR A 839 -10.72 22.48 -11.02
C TYR A 839 -9.46 22.86 -11.83
N THR A 840 -8.28 22.83 -11.22
CA THR A 840 -7.07 23.47 -11.76
C THR A 840 -6.06 22.45 -12.29
N PRO A 841 -5.02 22.88 -13.02
CA PRO A 841 -3.93 21.99 -13.44
C PRO A 841 -3.11 21.39 -12.27
N ARG A 842 -3.30 21.86 -11.03
CA ARG A 842 -2.53 21.41 -9.85
C ARG A 842 -3.44 20.99 -8.69
N PRO A 843 -4.09 19.82 -8.80
CA PRO A 843 -5.02 19.34 -7.79
C PRO A 843 -4.40 19.30 -6.39
N ASP A 844 -5.08 19.91 -5.42
CA ASP A 844 -4.74 19.99 -3.99
C ASP A 844 -3.35 20.57 -3.64
N SER A 845 -2.67 21.25 -4.58
CA SER A 845 -1.29 21.74 -4.42
C SER A 845 -1.05 22.58 -3.15
N VAL A 846 -1.92 23.55 -2.85
CA VAL A 846 -1.81 24.39 -1.64
C VAL A 846 -1.87 23.54 -0.37
N GLY A 847 -2.84 22.62 -0.31
CA GLY A 847 -3.03 21.70 0.82
C GLY A 847 -1.83 20.78 1.04
N GLN A 848 -1.22 20.31 -0.05
CA GLN A 848 -0.08 19.41 0.03
C GLN A 848 1.24 20.13 0.37
N ILE A 849 1.49 21.31 -0.21
CA ILE A 849 2.66 22.15 0.14
C ILE A 849 2.60 22.57 1.61
N ALA A 850 1.42 22.93 2.11
CA ALA A 850 1.19 23.26 3.51
C ALA A 850 1.47 22.10 4.49
N ASN A 851 1.61 20.87 3.99
CA ASN A 851 1.92 19.67 4.78
C ASN A 851 3.29 19.06 4.46
N LEU A 852 4.06 19.63 3.53
CA LEU A 852 5.35 19.10 3.08
C LEU A 852 6.37 19.04 4.22
N TYR A 853 6.51 20.13 4.97
CA TYR A 853 7.48 20.30 6.05
C TYR A 853 6.92 20.03 7.44
N ASN A 854 5.92 19.16 7.57
CA ASN A 854 5.39 18.73 8.87
C ASN A 854 6.46 18.04 9.76
N THR A 855 7.60 17.66 9.19
CA THR A 855 8.75 17.05 9.85
C THR A 855 10.05 17.55 9.27
N ASP A 856 11.11 17.59 10.09
CA ASP A 856 12.45 17.92 9.66
C ASP A 856 13.05 16.88 8.72
N LEU A 857 12.55 15.65 8.73
CA LEU A 857 12.95 14.61 7.77
C LEU A 857 12.53 14.91 6.32
N ALA A 858 11.69 15.92 6.06
CA ALA A 858 11.29 16.32 4.70
C ALA A 858 12.37 17.14 3.95
N GLY A 859 13.55 17.32 4.57
CA GLY A 859 14.67 18.08 4.05
C GLY A 859 14.51 19.60 4.15
N THR A 860 15.49 20.31 3.58
CA THR A 860 15.53 21.78 3.57
C THR A 860 14.81 22.36 2.35
N VAL A 861 15.22 21.96 1.14
CA VAL A 861 14.69 22.46 -0.14
C VAL A 861 14.17 21.30 -0.96
N ASN A 862 12.96 21.46 -1.52
CA ASN A 862 12.40 20.51 -2.48
C ASN A 862 12.22 21.22 -3.82
N ILE A 863 12.81 20.68 -4.88
CA ILE A 863 12.64 21.21 -6.24
C ILE A 863 11.81 20.23 -7.08
N PHE A 864 10.97 20.80 -7.95
CA PHE A 864 10.08 20.05 -8.84
C PHE A 864 10.33 20.47 -10.29
N PRO A 865 10.62 19.53 -11.21
CA PRO A 865 10.87 19.84 -12.60
C PRO A 865 9.58 20.19 -13.33
N ARG A 866 9.73 21.02 -14.36
CA ARG A 866 8.66 21.36 -15.30
C ARG A 866 8.16 20.13 -16.04
N GLN A 867 6.91 20.16 -16.49
CA GLN A 867 6.34 19.12 -17.36
C GLN A 867 7.27 18.83 -18.55
N GLY A 868 7.47 17.55 -18.87
CA GLY A 868 8.37 17.10 -19.95
C GLY A 868 9.85 17.01 -19.57
N VAL A 869 10.26 17.53 -18.41
CA VAL A 869 11.64 17.43 -17.90
C VAL A 869 11.71 16.44 -16.76
N GLY A 870 12.74 15.58 -16.73
CA GLY A 870 13.07 14.70 -15.62
C GLY A 870 14.41 15.07 -14.99
N PHE A 871 14.45 15.22 -13.67
CA PHE A 871 15.69 15.46 -12.92
C PHE A 871 16.34 14.15 -12.49
N ASN A 872 17.62 13.95 -12.80
CA ASN A 872 18.35 12.71 -12.52
C ASN A 872 17.57 11.46 -12.95
N SER A 873 17.03 11.49 -14.16
CA SER A 873 16.28 10.40 -14.74
C SER A 873 16.97 9.87 -15.99
N LYS A 874 16.76 8.59 -16.28
CA LYS A 874 17.09 7.93 -17.55
C LYS A 874 15.86 7.34 -18.23
N VAL A 875 14.68 7.55 -17.64
CA VAL A 875 13.46 6.84 -18.01
C VAL A 875 12.38 7.82 -18.50
N PRO A 876 11.53 7.41 -19.47
CA PRO A 876 10.54 8.27 -20.10
C PRO A 876 9.27 8.55 -19.27
N GLY A 877 9.05 7.89 -18.14
CA GLY A 877 7.99 8.21 -17.19
C GLY A 877 8.53 8.69 -15.84
N ARG A 878 7.93 9.74 -15.29
CA ARG A 878 8.25 10.23 -13.95
C ARG A 878 7.02 10.43 -13.09
N HIS A 879 7.22 10.43 -11.79
CA HIS A 879 6.27 10.91 -10.79
C HIS A 879 7.03 11.79 -9.78
N ALA A 880 6.49 12.00 -8.57
CA ALA A 880 7.05 12.82 -7.49
C ALA A 880 6.85 14.34 -7.60
N GLY A 881 6.36 14.84 -8.73
CA GLY A 881 6.06 16.24 -8.96
C GLY A 881 4.64 16.68 -8.60
N GLU A 882 4.32 17.90 -9.04
CA GLU A 882 3.11 18.65 -8.69
C GLU A 882 2.18 18.91 -9.88
N HIS A 883 2.52 18.34 -11.04
CA HIS A 883 1.71 18.45 -12.24
C HIS A 883 0.46 17.56 -12.15
N PHE A 884 -0.58 17.90 -12.93
CA PHE A 884 -1.86 17.20 -12.99
C PHE A 884 -1.71 15.68 -13.01
N HIS A 885 -0.93 15.15 -13.97
CA HIS A 885 -0.81 13.71 -14.15
C HIS A 885 -0.21 12.99 -12.95
N GLU A 886 0.74 13.61 -12.24
CA GLU A 886 1.41 13.01 -11.09
C GLU A 886 0.48 12.99 -9.86
N LYS A 887 -0.42 13.97 -9.78
CA LYS A 887 -1.44 14.06 -8.73
C LYS A 887 -2.63 13.12 -8.96
N ASP A 888 -2.87 12.71 -10.20
CA ASP A 888 -4.08 12.03 -10.66
C ASP A 888 -4.19 10.56 -10.23
N ALA A 889 -4.07 10.28 -8.94
CA ALA A 889 -4.32 8.95 -8.42
C ALA A 889 -5.80 8.53 -8.66
N PHE A 890 -6.08 7.24 -8.86
CA PHE A 890 -7.44 6.73 -8.78
C PHE A 890 -7.92 6.70 -7.32
N VAL A 891 -9.15 7.13 -7.01
CA VAL A 891 -9.78 6.89 -5.70
C VAL A 891 -11.25 6.58 -5.92
N GLY A 892 -11.71 5.38 -5.54
CA GLY A 892 -13.10 5.00 -5.75
C GLY A 892 -13.59 3.85 -4.88
N VAL A 893 -14.90 3.88 -4.59
CA VAL A 893 -15.59 2.88 -3.76
C VAL A 893 -16.86 2.42 -4.49
N TRP A 894 -17.12 1.11 -4.48
CA TRP A 894 -18.29 0.54 -5.15
C TRP A 894 -18.83 -0.71 -4.45
N GLY A 895 -19.98 -1.19 -4.92
CA GLY A 895 -20.68 -2.36 -4.41
C GLY A 895 -22.10 -2.05 -3.94
N ARG A 896 -22.91 -3.08 -3.71
CA ARG A 896 -24.28 -2.93 -3.19
C ARG A 896 -24.40 -2.23 -1.83
N PRO A 897 -23.37 -2.27 -0.95
CA PRO A 897 -23.40 -1.51 0.30
C PRO A 897 -23.50 0.01 0.18
N ILE A 898 -23.37 0.62 -1.00
CA ILE A 898 -23.40 2.09 -1.14
C ILE A 898 -24.45 2.55 -2.15
N SER A 899 -24.84 3.82 -2.06
CA SER A 899 -25.68 4.49 -3.06
C SER A 899 -25.39 6.01 -3.08
N PRO A 900 -24.20 6.41 -3.55
CA PRO A 900 -23.87 7.83 -3.68
C PRO A 900 -24.84 8.50 -4.65
N LYS A 901 -25.47 9.60 -4.21
CA LYS A 901 -26.38 10.40 -5.04
C LYS A 901 -25.62 11.20 -6.09
N ASN A 902 -24.48 11.75 -5.70
CA ASN A 902 -23.62 12.59 -6.52
C ASN A 902 -22.25 11.96 -6.64
N ARG A 903 -21.56 12.23 -7.75
CA ARG A 903 -20.15 11.84 -7.93
C ARG A 903 -19.26 12.54 -6.91
N VAL A 904 -18.41 11.77 -6.24
CA VAL A 904 -17.37 12.29 -5.35
C VAL A 904 -16.45 13.24 -6.15
N ILE A 905 -16.15 14.42 -5.59
CA ILE A 905 -15.44 15.48 -6.32
C ILE A 905 -13.93 15.29 -6.27
N SER A 906 -13.36 15.26 -5.06
CA SER A 906 -11.91 15.13 -4.86
C SER A 906 -11.60 14.50 -3.52
N GLU A 907 -10.77 13.45 -3.51
CA GLU A 907 -10.37 12.72 -2.32
C GLU A 907 -8.93 12.24 -2.39
N VAL A 908 -8.27 12.20 -1.23
CA VAL A 908 -6.87 11.75 -1.10
C VAL A 908 -6.84 10.24 -0.91
N ASN A 909 -5.91 9.55 -1.57
CA ASN A 909 -5.77 8.09 -1.51
C ASN A 909 -5.73 7.51 -0.08
N GLY A 910 -5.05 8.18 0.86
CA GLY A 910 -4.93 7.77 2.25
C GLY A 910 -6.25 7.80 3.05
N SER A 911 -7.34 8.32 2.49
CA SER A 911 -8.67 8.22 3.12
C SER A 911 -9.31 6.83 2.96
N MET A 912 -8.85 6.03 1.97
CA MET A 912 -9.45 4.74 1.62
C MET A 912 -9.52 3.74 2.79
N PRO A 913 -8.44 3.53 3.59
CA PRO A 913 -8.49 2.56 4.68
C PRO A 913 -9.52 2.93 5.75
N GLN A 914 -9.73 4.23 5.99
CA GLN A 914 -10.72 4.68 6.97
C GLN A 914 -12.16 4.42 6.49
N VAL A 915 -12.45 4.66 5.22
CA VAL A 915 -13.76 4.35 4.62
C VAL A 915 -14.09 2.86 4.76
N LEU A 916 -13.12 1.99 4.46
CA LEU A 916 -13.29 0.54 4.60
C LEU A 916 -13.43 0.11 6.06
N PHE A 917 -12.67 0.73 6.98
CA PHE A 917 -12.77 0.49 8.42
C PHE A 917 -14.16 0.80 8.95
N GLU A 918 -14.72 1.96 8.60
CA GLU A 918 -16.05 2.40 9.04
C GLU A 918 -17.15 1.44 8.57
N TRP A 919 -17.06 0.97 7.33
CA TRP A 919 -17.95 -0.08 6.81
C TRP A 919 -17.83 -1.36 7.63
N MET A 920 -16.61 -1.86 7.82
CA MET A 920 -16.39 -3.14 8.50
C MET A 920 -16.82 -3.11 9.95
N LYS A 921 -16.60 -1.99 10.65
CA LYS A 921 -17.02 -1.77 12.03
C LYS A 921 -18.54 -1.63 12.15
N GLY A 922 -19.21 -1.06 11.15
CA GLY A 922 -20.67 -0.90 11.14
C GLY A 922 -21.23 0.29 11.88
N THR A 923 -20.37 1.13 12.43
CA THR A 923 -20.74 2.39 13.06
C THR A 923 -20.27 3.52 12.17
N ARG A 924 -21.15 4.50 11.92
CA ARG A 924 -20.81 5.78 11.26
C ARG A 924 -20.59 6.93 12.26
N ASN A 925 -20.49 6.62 13.56
CA ASN A 925 -20.75 7.62 14.59
C ASN A 925 -19.80 8.82 14.45
N SER A 926 -20.36 10.00 14.20
CA SER A 926 -19.66 11.27 14.06
C SER A 926 -18.73 11.58 15.24
N GLN A 927 -19.08 11.14 16.45
CA GLN A 927 -18.22 11.26 17.65
C GLN A 927 -16.95 10.40 17.61
N GLU A 928 -16.92 9.30 16.84
CA GLU A 928 -15.69 8.54 16.56
C GLU A 928 -14.93 9.11 15.35
N MET A 929 -15.62 9.81 14.44
CA MET A 929 -15.02 10.52 13.31
C MET A 929 -14.18 11.74 13.74
N ASP A 930 -14.46 12.31 14.92
CA ASP A 930 -13.67 13.38 15.57
C ASP A 930 -12.31 12.90 16.12
N ARG A 931 -11.88 11.68 15.76
CA ARG A 931 -10.56 11.10 16.06
C ARG A 931 -9.52 11.29 14.96
N LEU A 932 -9.68 12.29 14.08
CA LEU A 932 -8.57 12.72 13.23
C LEU A 932 -7.35 12.89 14.15
N TYR A 933 -6.28 12.14 13.86
CA TYR A 933 -5.04 12.09 14.64
C TYR A 933 -4.99 11.29 15.97
N LYS A 934 -6.10 10.74 16.50
CA LYS A 934 -6.08 9.93 17.75
C LYS A 934 -5.70 8.46 17.54
N ASP A 935 -6.20 7.84 16.46
CA ASP A 935 -5.94 6.41 16.14
C ASP A 935 -5.02 6.25 14.90
N GLY A 936 -4.16 7.24 14.68
CA GLY A 936 -3.25 7.31 13.53
C GLY A 936 -3.87 7.82 12.24
N TRP A 937 -5.19 8.01 12.17
CA TRP A 937 -5.85 8.52 10.97
C TRP A 937 -5.33 9.91 10.56
N GLY A 938 -4.77 9.99 9.36
CA GLY A 938 -4.18 11.19 8.79
C GLY A 938 -5.12 11.96 7.84
N PHE A 939 -6.20 11.32 7.38
CA PHE A 939 -7.08 11.83 6.35
C PHE A 939 -8.53 11.70 6.78
N ARG A 940 -9.38 12.68 6.43
CA ARG A 940 -10.82 12.56 6.68
C ARG A 940 -11.42 11.47 5.79
N SER A 941 -12.24 10.60 6.36
CA SER A 941 -13.03 9.64 5.58
C SER A 941 -14.11 10.36 4.75
N PHE A 942 -14.30 9.88 3.52
CA PHE A 942 -15.36 10.35 2.62
C PHE A 942 -16.59 9.43 2.61
N SER A 943 -16.72 8.50 3.56
CA SER A 943 -17.91 7.66 3.71
C SER A 943 -19.24 8.45 3.82
N PRO A 944 -19.28 9.69 4.38
CA PRO A 944 -20.51 10.49 4.38
C PRO A 944 -21.02 10.80 2.97
N LYS A 945 -20.12 10.84 1.97
CA LYS A 945 -20.45 11.10 0.55
C LYS A 945 -20.98 9.86 -0.17
N LEU A 946 -20.88 8.66 0.42
CA LEU A 946 -21.19 7.38 -0.22
C LEU A 946 -22.59 6.82 0.08
N ASN A 947 -23.25 7.30 1.14
CA ASN A 947 -24.53 6.77 1.62
C ASN A 947 -24.55 5.22 1.76
N PHE A 948 -23.80 4.67 2.73
CA PHE A 948 -23.88 3.24 3.07
C PHE A 948 -25.32 2.77 3.35
N LYS A 949 -25.72 1.68 2.70
CA LYS A 949 -26.94 0.95 3.04
C LYS A 949 -26.64 0.04 4.23
N HIS A 950 -27.52 0.04 5.21
CA HIS A 950 -27.45 -1.00 6.24
C HIS A 950 -27.82 -2.34 5.59
N PRO A 951 -27.01 -3.40 5.77
CA PRO A 951 -27.32 -4.73 5.25
C PRO A 951 -28.55 -5.35 5.91
#